data_AF-A0A5C5Z095-F1
#
_entry.id   AF-A0A5C5Z095-F1
#
_cell.length_a   1.000
_cell.length_b   1.000
_cell.length_c   1.000
_cell.angle_alpha   90.00
_cell.angle_beta   90.00
_cell.angle_gamma   90.00
#
_symmetry.space_group_name_H-M   'P 1'
#
loop_
_entity.id
_entity.type
_entity.pdbx_description
1 polymer ?
#
loop_
_entity_poly.entity_id
_entity_poly.type
_entity_poly.pdbx_seq_one_letter_code
_entity_poly.pdbx_strand_id
1 'polypeptide(L)'
;MYLVSGNWCVTCVLRLARWSLLIAAVLLCPASFSSAADPFSESEILKVMQRANQYTVDNPYRESDRNWVRATWYSGVMEAYHATGDVEYLNQAGQWAEKHQWRLGEERSGFNRLFCAMTWAELYLLDPDPKKTTPTIDGLGADLPYAPEVGKVWYGHAPNPTDIERVYADALYAAPMFAMLNKATGDDKYLDYLNDAFWTVTDKILDENEDLYYRDPSYIGQESPNGKKIFWSRGNGWVFAGLPRVLKHLPKDAPNYDRYVDLYRRMAKSLASRQGDDGFWRANLDDPWHYTMPESSGTAFFTAGYAWGVREGILDQATYLPVIIRGWNALVSAIHPNGRLGWVQPIDAQPRPSHPQSTQEYAVGPLLTAGGQVYLLVRDGVITPSKIKAAILKQSEMLPPSAIKSDQLVARDHPLNKQINEFQKHQPSQDFTPTNLTRKDYLDVIAGQVLVMRQYQDDDGRIIDPVEGVEKYFTTPCYAHSVAVLAKAGYPIANDVVESGMKALDVALDDMANAKAAGGHGDFFTWPIVLAFELFDKTASQQRKDTWSTSLGQIVPESAYNVYRKPIDPSDHRGFYQTYGSDFANNWNLVNVAGEWGRVQHGFADPWYVDYCLTMQLANFSSFGMYSEHGDPLPYDLFSRHYLAGMLQRGYRSFAYTTYRDILWRGAWTSLFMQSPFGELPTGYRSSQHVWNEAEQAVIFEIYASAYAKVGRVTEAGAFKRAARLSLSSIKNWIRPDGSGYIVKNRYPIQAKHGYETYSVHTCYNMLACSMLAQAWQFAEDGIAEKPCPADVGGFVFEIPNFHKVFANAGGTYLEYDISGDQKYNPTGLLRIHLKDGNPQLGPSDGCAAFYSGKDQLFAVGPAWKSADGDWIKLAELTGQEPTVEVLDATVDQVRFKVSYRLDQNASGTFVGVTQANTVALNGTASWYSTGAAEIGKWFQRTFNGHDIYEVQSRTGMNSGCELKTTISGLKPNQQYAVGAVSGFRDDERWQVLCGLTPNKTDAVLSRGMTELTGDVARRSFYHPLIHQGRKPMGTAQASADGTIDVYTFIPADLVNSKRCWLAGFTCESVDSNANTNADRTVTASETFTVTPDEVLVENSVQGAGVSQLRIDYPMLVFDGEKKTDIQMDRHSVSLKLGGKGVRFEMLKPTDTELVRSGQKLNHRNGIVELLNCDVKGTTARYRIAPIRP
;
A
#
# COMPACT_ATOMS: atom_id res chain seq x y z
N MET A 1 -50.37 59.27 7.83
CA MET A 1 -51.72 59.33 8.42
C MET A 1 -51.77 58.37 9.59
N TYR A 2 -52.20 58.89 10.74
CA TYR A 2 -52.72 58.21 11.94
C TYR A 2 -51.89 57.18 12.73
N LEU A 3 -51.59 57.61 13.96
CA LEU A 3 -51.55 56.91 15.25
C LEU A 3 -52.23 55.53 15.29
N VAL A 4 -51.67 54.58 16.06
CA VAL A 4 -52.13 54.22 17.43
C VAL A 4 -51.16 53.20 18.07
N SER A 5 -51.01 53.40 19.38
CA SER A 5 -50.16 52.82 20.42
C SER A 5 -50.27 51.31 20.69
N GLY A 6 -49.18 50.74 21.21
CA GLY A 6 -49.18 49.50 22.02
C GLY A 6 -47.83 49.22 22.66
N ASN A 7 -47.75 49.30 24.00
CA ASN A 7 -46.57 49.18 24.84
C ASN A 7 -45.72 47.91 24.58
N TRP A 8 -44.42 48.11 24.34
CA TRP A 8 -43.42 47.04 24.35
C TRP A 8 -42.70 46.95 25.70
N CYS A 9 -42.62 45.71 26.19
CA CYS A 9 -41.95 45.30 27.41
C CYS A 9 -40.44 45.64 27.35
N VAL A 10 -39.93 46.37 28.34
CA VAL A 10 -38.53 46.87 28.44
C VAL A 10 -37.48 45.74 28.39
N THR A 11 -37.87 44.49 28.66
CA THR A 11 -37.02 43.29 28.56
C THR A 11 -36.77 42.81 27.12
N CYS A 12 -37.61 43.17 26.14
CA CYS A 12 -37.39 42.83 24.72
C CYS A 12 -36.42 43.81 24.02
N VAL A 13 -36.45 45.09 24.40
CA VAL A 13 -35.62 46.14 23.78
C VAL A 13 -34.13 45.98 24.16
N LEU A 14 -33.82 45.52 25.38
CA LEU A 14 -32.44 45.25 25.79
C LEU A 14 -31.87 43.94 25.21
N ARG A 15 -32.72 42.98 24.82
CA ARG A 15 -32.29 41.79 24.07
C ARG A 15 -32.06 42.12 22.58
N LEU A 16 -32.94 42.88 21.94
CA LEU A 16 -32.76 43.27 20.53
C LEU A 16 -31.57 44.21 20.31
N ALA A 17 -31.23 45.08 21.27
CA ALA A 17 -30.03 45.92 21.20
C ALA A 17 -28.70 45.12 21.27
N ARG A 18 -28.68 43.99 22.00
CA ARG A 18 -27.52 43.06 22.01
C ARG A 18 -27.41 42.24 20.72
N TRP A 19 -28.52 41.86 20.10
CA TRP A 19 -28.50 41.16 18.81
C TRP A 19 -28.16 42.09 17.64
N SER A 20 -28.54 43.37 17.69
CA SER A 20 -28.21 44.36 16.64
C SER A 20 -26.72 44.76 16.65
N LEU A 21 -26.07 44.81 17.82
CA LEU A 21 -24.63 45.05 17.95
C LEU A 21 -23.79 43.81 17.57
N LEU A 22 -24.33 42.59 17.74
CA LEU A 22 -23.69 41.37 17.23
C LEU A 22 -23.82 41.22 15.71
N ILE A 23 -24.95 41.62 15.12
CA ILE A 23 -25.15 41.55 13.65
C ILE A 23 -24.33 42.61 12.92
N ALA A 24 -24.12 43.80 13.50
CA ALA A 24 -23.25 44.83 12.94
C ALA A 24 -21.75 44.48 13.02
N ALA A 25 -21.33 43.65 13.99
CA ALA A 25 -19.95 43.15 14.08
C ALA A 25 -19.67 41.97 13.13
N VAL A 26 -20.71 41.23 12.72
CA VAL A 26 -20.59 40.08 11.79
C VAL A 26 -20.61 40.51 10.32
N LEU A 27 -21.20 41.66 9.98
CA LEU A 27 -21.36 42.13 8.60
C LEU A 27 -20.22 43.04 8.07
N LEU A 28 -19.17 43.30 8.86
CA LEU A 28 -18.02 44.12 8.46
C LEU A 28 -16.66 43.42 8.60
N CYS A 29 -16.62 42.12 8.86
CA CYS A 29 -15.40 41.35 8.69
C CYS A 29 -15.34 40.94 7.20
N PRO A 30 -14.52 41.58 6.34
CA PRO A 30 -14.12 40.88 5.13
C PRO A 30 -13.58 39.54 5.61
N ALA A 31 -14.07 38.43 5.04
CA ALA A 31 -13.43 37.14 5.13
C ALA A 31 -12.03 37.31 4.55
N SER A 32 -11.14 37.80 5.40
CA SER A 32 -9.73 37.84 5.17
C SER A 32 -9.39 36.37 5.21
N PHE A 33 -9.24 35.77 4.05
CA PHE A 33 -8.44 34.55 3.93
C PHE A 33 -7.15 34.85 4.70
N SER A 34 -7.06 34.37 5.93
CA SER A 34 -5.86 34.50 6.73
C SER A 34 -4.81 33.77 5.92
N SER A 35 -3.91 34.53 5.28
CA SER A 35 -2.77 33.91 4.60
C SER A 35 -2.11 33.01 5.63
N ALA A 36 -1.94 31.73 5.32
CA ALA A 36 -1.25 30.81 6.21
C ALA A 36 0.05 31.47 6.71
N ALA A 37 0.25 31.46 8.03
CA ALA A 37 1.37 32.15 8.65
C ALA A 37 2.70 31.60 8.08
N ASP A 38 3.66 32.49 7.78
CA ASP A 38 4.95 32.09 7.21
C ASP A 38 5.74 31.25 8.23
N PRO A 39 5.98 29.95 7.97
CA PRO A 39 6.66 29.05 8.90
C PRO A 39 8.13 29.41 9.14
N PHE A 40 8.70 30.34 8.37
CA PHE A 40 10.06 30.84 8.53
C PHE A 40 10.16 32.24 9.14
N SER A 41 9.04 32.86 9.52
CA SER A 41 9.14 34.09 10.30
C SER A 41 9.67 33.78 11.71
N GLU A 42 10.53 34.65 12.25
CA GLU A 42 11.08 34.48 13.60
C GLU A 42 9.98 34.21 14.64
N SER A 43 8.88 34.98 14.58
CA SER A 43 7.76 34.82 15.51
C SER A 43 7.08 33.46 15.38
N GLU A 44 6.87 32.92 14.18
CA GLU A 44 6.19 31.65 14.01
C GLU A 44 7.08 30.47 14.42
N ILE A 45 8.38 30.54 14.14
CA ILE A 45 9.34 29.52 14.61
C ILE A 45 9.31 29.42 16.14
N LEU A 46 9.38 30.57 16.84
CA LEU A 46 9.31 30.62 18.29
C LEU A 46 7.98 30.08 18.82
N LYS A 47 6.84 30.47 18.23
CA LYS A 47 5.51 29.96 18.63
C LYS A 47 5.39 28.45 18.41
N VAL A 48 5.96 27.91 17.33
CA VAL A 48 5.99 26.47 17.06
C VAL A 48 6.77 25.74 18.16
N MET A 49 7.98 26.21 18.48
CA MET A 49 8.82 25.65 19.55
C MET A 49 8.11 25.71 20.91
N GLN A 50 7.55 26.87 21.26
CA GLN A 50 6.84 27.07 22.53
C GLN A 50 5.62 26.17 22.65
N ARG A 51 4.78 26.07 21.62
CA ARG A 51 3.59 25.19 21.64
C ARG A 51 3.97 23.72 21.75
N ALA A 52 4.98 23.27 21.01
CA ALA A 52 5.44 21.88 21.09
C ALA A 52 6.03 21.55 22.46
N ASN A 53 6.83 22.46 23.03
CA ASN A 53 7.37 22.29 24.38
C ASN A 53 6.25 22.26 25.42
N GLN A 54 5.31 23.20 25.36
CA GLN A 54 4.18 23.29 26.29
C GLN A 54 3.28 22.06 26.22
N TYR A 55 2.96 21.59 25.01
CA TYR A 55 2.22 20.34 24.84
C TYR A 55 2.91 19.17 25.54
N THR A 56 4.24 19.08 25.44
CA THR A 56 5.04 18.01 26.08
C THR A 56 5.06 18.14 27.61
N VAL A 57 5.15 19.36 28.15
CA VAL A 57 5.00 19.65 29.59
C VAL A 57 3.64 19.19 30.09
N ASP A 58 2.58 19.47 29.34
CA ASP A 58 1.20 19.16 29.72
C ASP A 58 0.86 17.66 29.53
N ASN A 59 1.64 16.94 28.70
CA ASN A 59 1.39 15.54 28.34
C ASN A 59 2.65 14.66 28.48
N PRO A 60 3.23 14.50 29.68
CA PRO A 60 4.47 13.75 29.87
C PRO A 60 4.30 12.25 29.60
N TYR A 61 5.28 11.66 28.93
CA TYR A 61 5.42 10.22 28.70
C TYR A 61 5.71 9.46 30.00
N ARG A 62 5.11 8.27 30.16
CA ARG A 62 5.27 7.42 31.35
C ARG A 62 6.17 6.21 31.07
N GLU A 63 7.42 6.40 31.46
CA GLU A 63 8.45 5.45 31.91
C GLU A 63 9.35 6.35 32.81
N SER A 64 10.24 5.85 33.67
CA SER A 64 10.93 6.65 34.71
C SER A 64 11.47 8.04 34.27
N ASP A 65 11.49 9.04 35.15
CA ASP A 65 11.76 10.45 34.80
C ASP A 65 13.23 10.75 34.37
N ARG A 66 14.14 9.78 34.54
CA ARG A 66 15.58 9.87 34.18
C ARG A 66 15.96 8.85 33.10
N ASN A 67 15.08 8.69 32.12
CA ASN A 67 15.30 7.80 30.97
C ASN A 67 15.82 8.59 29.76
N TRP A 68 16.23 7.88 28.72
CA TRP A 68 16.76 8.47 27.49
C TRP A 68 15.69 9.27 26.71
N VAL A 69 14.41 8.91 26.82
CA VAL A 69 13.29 9.56 26.13
C VAL A 69 13.17 11.02 26.58
N ARG A 70 13.02 11.21 27.90
CA ARG A 70 12.88 12.53 28.51
C ARG A 70 14.16 13.33 28.40
N ALA A 71 15.30 12.70 28.64
CA ALA A 71 16.59 13.37 28.54
C ALA A 71 16.87 13.91 27.12
N THR A 72 16.40 13.21 26.08
CA THR A 72 16.49 13.73 24.70
C THR A 72 15.67 15.02 24.54
N TRP A 73 14.46 15.09 25.10
CA TRP A 73 13.68 16.32 25.10
C TRP A 73 14.44 17.47 25.77
N TYR A 74 15.02 17.24 26.95
CA TYR A 74 15.80 18.24 27.66
C TYR A 74 17.09 18.67 26.94
N SER A 75 17.70 17.81 26.12
CA SER A 75 18.79 18.24 25.23
C SER A 75 18.32 19.31 24.23
N GLY A 76 17.08 19.21 23.74
CA GLY A 76 16.46 20.23 22.89
C GLY A 76 16.02 21.49 23.64
N VAL A 77 15.55 21.36 24.88
CA VAL A 77 15.26 22.50 25.77
C VAL A 77 16.51 23.35 25.97
N MET A 78 17.66 22.71 26.23
CA MET A 78 18.93 23.44 26.36
C MET A 78 19.37 24.11 25.05
N GLU A 79 19.23 23.43 23.91
CA GLU A 79 19.53 24.05 22.60
C GLU A 79 18.57 25.20 22.26
N ALA A 80 17.29 25.12 22.67
CA ALA A 80 16.35 26.23 22.55
C ALA A 80 16.80 27.43 23.39
N TYR A 81 17.21 27.22 24.64
CA TYR A 81 17.80 28.28 25.48
C TYR A 81 19.03 28.91 24.80
N HIS A 82 19.96 28.09 24.29
CA HIS A 82 21.16 28.60 23.61
C HIS A 82 20.84 29.43 22.36
N ALA A 83 19.76 29.10 21.65
CA ALA A 83 19.36 29.81 20.45
C ALA A 83 18.61 31.13 20.74
N THR A 84 17.71 31.13 21.73
CA THR A 84 16.77 32.23 21.97
C THR A 84 17.16 33.14 23.13
N GLY A 85 17.95 32.63 24.09
CA GLY A 85 18.21 33.29 25.37
C GLY A 85 17.01 33.29 26.32
N ASP A 86 15.94 32.56 26.00
CA ASP A 86 14.73 32.49 26.84
C ASP A 86 15.00 31.68 28.11
N VAL A 87 15.07 32.39 29.24
CA VAL A 87 15.41 31.84 30.55
C VAL A 87 14.42 30.78 31.05
N GLU A 88 13.20 30.74 30.52
CA GLU A 88 12.22 29.73 30.91
C GLU A 88 12.66 28.32 30.52
N TYR A 89 13.32 28.16 29.36
CA TYR A 89 13.92 26.87 28.98
C TYR A 89 15.05 26.45 29.94
N LEU A 90 15.91 27.41 30.33
CA LEU A 90 16.99 27.14 31.29
C LEU A 90 16.42 26.76 32.66
N ASN A 91 15.41 27.48 33.13
CA ASN A 91 14.71 27.21 34.38
C ASN A 91 14.07 25.81 34.36
N GLN A 92 13.42 25.45 33.25
CA GLN A 92 12.83 24.12 33.06
C GLN A 92 13.88 23.01 33.19
N ALA A 93 15.02 23.13 32.50
CA ALA A 93 16.11 22.16 32.58
C ALA A 93 16.75 22.09 33.97
N GLY A 94 16.97 23.23 34.61
CA GLY A 94 17.51 23.31 35.98
C GLY A 94 16.60 22.66 37.02
N GLN A 95 15.28 22.90 36.93
CA GLN A 95 14.29 22.27 37.81
C GLN A 95 14.28 20.75 37.67
N TRP A 96 14.38 20.24 36.44
CA TRP A 96 14.48 18.80 36.20
C TRP A 96 15.76 18.21 36.79
N ALA A 97 16.90 18.88 36.62
CA ALA A 97 18.18 18.42 37.16
C ALA A 97 18.20 18.41 38.70
N GLU A 98 17.73 19.48 39.35
CA GLU A 98 17.67 19.58 40.81
C GLU A 98 16.69 18.57 41.42
N LYS A 99 15.52 18.37 40.80
CA LYS A 99 14.56 17.33 41.20
C LYS A 99 15.21 15.95 41.30
N HIS A 100 16.13 15.66 40.37
CA HIS A 100 16.80 14.38 40.23
C HIS A 100 18.15 14.29 40.92
N GLN A 101 18.53 15.34 41.63
CA GLN A 101 19.80 15.42 42.36
C GLN A 101 21.00 15.09 41.45
N TRP A 102 20.92 15.45 40.16
CA TRP A 102 22.02 15.30 39.19
C TRP A 102 22.50 13.85 38.96
N ARG A 103 21.72 12.85 39.40
CA ARG A 103 22.10 11.43 39.37
C ARG A 103 21.84 10.78 38.01
N LEU A 104 22.76 9.94 37.52
CA LEU A 104 22.65 9.10 36.30
C LEU A 104 21.30 8.37 36.15
N GLY A 105 20.89 8.12 34.91
CA GLY A 105 19.67 7.35 34.62
C GLY A 105 19.67 5.92 35.17
N GLU A 106 18.49 5.32 35.21
CA GLU A 106 18.27 3.99 35.83
C GLU A 106 18.20 2.84 34.81
N GLU A 107 18.38 3.16 33.53
CA GLU A 107 18.22 2.25 32.39
C GLU A 107 19.15 1.03 32.44
N ARG A 108 18.83 -0.05 31.73
CA ARG A 108 19.70 -1.23 31.66
C ARG A 108 20.99 -0.95 30.86
N SER A 109 20.86 -0.21 29.76
CA SER A 109 22.01 0.21 28.95
C SER A 109 22.74 1.36 29.63
N GLY A 110 24.06 1.23 29.77
CA GLY A 110 24.93 2.29 30.27
C GLY A 110 24.83 3.57 29.46
N PHE A 111 24.83 3.50 28.12
CA PHE A 111 24.66 4.69 27.27
C PHE A 111 23.33 5.41 27.54
N ASN A 112 22.23 4.67 27.68
CA ASN A 112 20.94 5.29 27.96
C ASN A 112 20.93 6.01 29.33
N ARG A 113 21.73 5.56 30.31
CA ARG A 113 21.90 6.28 31.59
C ARG A 113 22.59 7.62 31.44
N LEU A 114 23.43 7.79 30.42
CA LEU A 114 24.19 9.02 30.17
C LEU A 114 23.40 10.12 29.49
N PHE A 115 22.21 9.84 28.93
CA PHE A 115 21.45 10.86 28.21
C PHE A 115 21.14 12.06 29.12
N CYS A 116 20.73 11.82 30.35
CA CYS A 116 20.43 12.86 31.32
C CYS A 116 21.68 13.66 31.71
N ALA A 117 22.85 12.99 31.71
CA ALA A 117 24.13 13.58 32.05
C ALA A 117 24.61 14.63 31.06
N MET A 118 24.16 14.55 29.80
CA MET A 118 24.42 15.64 28.85
C MET A 118 23.82 16.96 29.34
N THR A 119 22.57 16.96 29.82
CA THR A 119 21.94 18.18 30.35
C THR A 119 22.64 18.67 31.61
N TRP A 120 23.04 17.78 32.52
CA TRP A 120 23.78 18.19 33.72
C TRP A 120 25.13 18.80 33.40
N ALA A 121 25.87 18.20 32.45
CA ALA A 121 27.15 18.71 32.00
C ALA A 121 26.99 20.08 31.30
N GLU A 122 25.97 20.27 30.47
CA GLU A 122 25.68 21.58 29.86
C GLU A 122 25.33 22.64 30.93
N LEU A 123 24.52 22.30 31.93
CA LEU A 123 24.20 23.19 33.06
C LEU A 123 25.43 23.52 33.93
N TYR A 124 26.38 22.59 34.05
CA TYR A 124 27.67 22.84 34.69
C TYR A 124 28.53 23.80 33.87
N LEU A 125 28.58 23.62 32.56
CA LEU A 125 29.39 24.49 31.68
C LEU A 125 28.86 25.93 31.63
N LEU A 126 27.58 26.15 31.93
CA LEU A 126 27.00 27.49 32.09
C LEU A 126 27.25 28.10 33.48
N ASP A 127 27.18 27.29 34.52
CA ASP A 127 27.34 27.70 35.92
C ASP A 127 28.08 26.60 36.70
N PRO A 128 29.42 26.70 36.84
CA PRO A 128 30.23 25.63 37.40
C PRO A 128 29.92 25.37 38.88
N ASP A 129 29.34 24.20 39.16
CA ASP A 129 29.14 23.66 40.51
C ASP A 129 29.37 22.14 40.48
N PRO A 130 30.38 21.60 41.19
CA PRO A 130 30.70 20.17 41.18
C PRO A 130 29.51 19.26 41.46
N LYS A 131 28.50 19.71 42.22
CA LYS A 131 27.28 18.92 42.49
C LYS A 131 26.60 18.42 41.21
N LYS A 132 26.79 19.13 40.09
CA LYS A 132 26.17 18.86 38.79
C LYS A 132 26.87 17.72 38.03
N THR A 133 28.16 17.51 38.23
CA THR A 133 28.96 16.52 37.47
C THR A 133 29.46 15.38 38.34
N THR A 134 29.67 15.58 39.65
CA THR A 134 30.16 14.56 40.58
C THR A 134 29.35 13.26 40.53
N PRO A 135 28.01 13.26 40.57
CA PRO A 135 27.25 11.99 40.51
C PRO A 135 27.43 11.23 39.19
N THR A 136 27.73 11.93 38.09
CA THR A 136 28.07 11.29 36.80
C THR A 136 29.45 10.67 36.86
N ILE A 137 30.45 11.42 37.37
CA ILE A 137 31.83 10.95 37.51
C ILE A 137 31.90 9.74 38.44
N ASP A 138 31.26 9.81 39.61
CA ASP A 138 31.20 8.72 40.58
C ASP A 138 30.50 7.49 39.99
N GLY A 139 29.42 7.70 39.25
CA GLY A 139 28.69 6.61 38.59
C GLY A 139 29.47 5.94 37.45
N LEU A 140 30.36 6.66 36.77
CA LEU A 140 31.30 6.09 35.78
C LEU A 140 32.45 5.33 36.44
N GLY A 141 32.88 5.76 37.63
CA GLY A 141 34.01 5.17 38.37
C GLY A 141 33.65 4.05 39.36
N ALA A 142 32.36 3.81 39.61
CA ALA A 142 31.91 2.71 40.45
C ALA A 142 32.23 1.35 39.79
N ASP A 143 32.56 0.33 40.60
CA ASP A 143 32.78 -1.07 40.18
C ASP A 143 31.44 -1.72 39.78
N LEU A 144 30.86 -1.17 38.71
CA LEU A 144 29.65 -1.61 38.05
C LEU A 144 30.08 -2.42 36.83
N PRO A 145 29.27 -3.41 36.38
CA PRO A 145 29.57 -4.18 35.17
C PRO A 145 29.58 -3.36 33.87
N TYR A 146 29.41 -2.04 33.98
CA TYR A 146 29.29 -1.09 32.88
C TYR A 146 30.36 0.02 32.94
N ALA A 147 31.38 -0.03 33.80
CA ALA A 147 32.40 1.01 33.83
C ALA A 147 33.11 1.14 32.46
N PRO A 148 33.37 2.35 31.95
CA PRO A 148 34.01 2.50 30.65
C PRO A 148 35.48 2.09 30.76
N GLU A 149 35.89 1.09 29.97
CA GLU A 149 37.27 0.63 29.89
C GLU A 149 37.69 0.48 28.43
N VAL A 150 38.72 1.23 28.04
CA VAL A 150 39.27 1.21 26.67
C VAL A 150 39.68 -0.21 26.30
N GLY A 151 39.13 -0.72 25.19
CA GLY A 151 39.53 -2.00 24.60
C GLY A 151 39.10 -3.28 25.35
N LYS A 152 38.28 -3.21 26.42
CA LYS A 152 37.85 -4.42 27.17
C LYS A 152 36.35 -4.71 27.17
N VAL A 153 35.50 -3.71 27.37
CA VAL A 153 34.03 -3.89 27.40
C VAL A 153 33.36 -2.63 26.89
N TRP A 154 32.42 -2.79 25.95
CA TRP A 154 31.61 -1.67 25.48
C TRP A 154 30.74 -1.13 26.64
N TYR A 155 30.89 0.16 26.96
CA TYR A 155 30.18 0.84 28.05
C TYR A 155 28.66 0.62 27.92
N GLY A 156 28.04 -0.15 28.82
CA GLY A 156 26.60 -0.35 28.81
C GLY A 156 26.06 -1.76 28.53
N HIS A 157 26.90 -2.80 28.59
CA HIS A 157 26.46 -4.20 28.60
C HIS A 157 26.32 -4.83 29.99
N ALA A 158 25.25 -5.59 30.21
CA ALA A 158 25.14 -6.46 31.38
C ALA A 158 26.21 -7.56 31.28
N PRO A 159 26.75 -8.08 32.39
CA PRO A 159 27.84 -9.06 32.40
C PRO A 159 27.32 -10.48 32.07
N ASN A 160 26.50 -10.60 31.03
CA ASN A 160 26.00 -11.87 30.54
C ASN A 160 26.86 -12.29 29.32
N PRO A 161 27.51 -13.46 29.34
CA PRO A 161 28.43 -13.92 28.28
C PRO A 161 27.80 -14.06 26.89
N THR A 162 26.48 -13.93 26.77
CA THR A 162 25.74 -13.97 25.49
C THR A 162 25.33 -12.59 24.96
N ASP A 163 25.63 -11.50 25.68
CA ASP A 163 25.15 -10.13 25.38
C ASP A 163 26.26 -9.18 24.86
N ILE A 164 27.47 -9.71 24.68
CA ILE A 164 28.70 -8.99 24.24
C ILE A 164 28.63 -8.47 22.79
N GLU A 165 27.53 -8.73 22.08
CA GLU A 165 27.33 -8.41 20.66
C GLU A 165 26.37 -7.22 20.39
N ARG A 166 25.72 -6.64 21.41
CA ARG A 166 24.67 -5.61 21.19
C ARG A 166 25.16 -4.17 21.04
N VAL A 167 26.06 -3.88 20.11
CA VAL A 167 26.31 -2.48 19.70
C VAL A 167 25.09 -1.94 18.94
N TYR A 168 24.70 -0.70 19.18
CA TYR A 168 23.58 -0.08 18.47
C TYR A 168 23.82 1.40 18.18
N ALA A 169 23.30 1.88 17.05
CA ALA A 169 23.54 3.22 16.53
C ALA A 169 23.09 4.34 17.49
N ASP A 170 21.96 4.15 18.16
CA ASP A 170 21.34 5.14 19.05
C ASP A 170 22.26 5.55 20.21
N ALA A 171 23.13 4.63 20.67
CA ALA A 171 24.08 4.86 21.75
C ALA A 171 25.03 6.03 21.45
N LEU A 172 25.32 6.28 20.17
CA LEU A 172 26.23 7.33 19.73
C LEU A 172 25.71 8.74 20.01
N TYR A 173 24.41 8.92 20.25
CA TYR A 173 23.86 10.22 20.67
C TYR A 173 24.29 10.63 22.08
N ALA A 174 24.62 9.67 22.94
CA ALA A 174 25.12 9.94 24.30
C ALA A 174 26.65 10.13 24.37
N ALA A 175 27.38 9.78 23.31
CA ALA A 175 28.83 9.97 23.22
C ALA A 175 29.32 11.41 23.54
N PRO A 176 28.62 12.51 23.16
CA PRO A 176 29.01 13.88 23.51
C PRO A 176 29.22 14.13 25.00
N MET A 177 28.58 13.35 25.88
CA MET A 177 28.74 13.42 27.34
C MET A 177 30.23 13.35 27.74
N PHE A 178 31.00 12.46 27.09
CA PHE A 178 32.43 12.32 27.37
C PHE A 178 33.25 13.56 26.94
N ALA A 179 32.95 14.16 25.78
CA ALA A 179 33.58 15.42 25.38
C ALA A 179 33.22 16.56 26.35
N MET A 180 31.97 16.60 26.84
CA MET A 180 31.54 17.57 27.85
C MET A 180 32.26 17.38 29.19
N LEU A 181 32.48 16.13 29.64
CA LEU A 181 33.26 15.84 30.85
C LEU A 181 34.73 16.18 30.70
N ASN A 182 35.36 15.90 29.56
CA ASN A 182 36.71 16.38 29.28
C ASN A 182 36.77 17.91 29.40
N LYS A 183 35.82 18.63 28.78
CA LYS A 183 35.75 20.09 28.88
C LYS A 183 35.49 20.60 30.31
N ALA A 184 34.71 19.87 31.11
CA ALA A 184 34.40 20.22 32.49
C ALA A 184 35.55 19.93 33.48
N THR A 185 36.37 18.91 33.21
CA THR A 185 37.37 18.38 34.17
C THR A 185 38.82 18.59 33.74
N GLY A 186 39.07 18.73 32.44
CA GLY A 186 40.41 18.71 31.83
C GLY A 186 41.04 17.31 31.73
N ASP A 187 40.30 16.23 31.99
CA ASP A 187 40.83 14.86 32.00
C ASP A 187 40.66 14.18 30.62
N ASP A 188 41.78 13.87 29.97
CA ASP A 188 41.82 13.29 28.62
C ASP A 188 41.29 11.85 28.55
N LYS A 189 41.18 11.13 29.68
CA LYS A 189 40.61 9.77 29.69
C LYS A 189 39.18 9.74 29.12
N TYR A 190 38.43 10.84 29.27
CA TYR A 190 37.09 10.92 28.71
C TYR A 190 37.12 11.01 27.19
N LEU A 191 38.15 11.62 26.58
CA LEU A 191 38.34 11.57 25.13
C LEU A 191 38.73 10.17 24.66
N ASP A 192 39.51 9.43 25.44
CA ASP A 192 39.81 8.03 25.15
C ASP A 192 38.53 7.17 25.17
N TYR A 193 37.68 7.34 26.19
CA TYR A 193 36.38 6.68 26.27
C TYR A 193 35.46 7.05 25.10
N LEU A 194 35.41 8.33 24.73
CA LEU A 194 34.65 8.80 23.58
C LEU A 194 35.09 8.09 22.29
N ASN A 195 36.39 8.09 22.01
CA ASN A 195 36.93 7.55 20.78
C ASN A 195 36.75 6.03 20.72
N ASP A 196 37.11 5.32 21.79
CA ASP A 196 36.95 3.86 21.86
C ASP A 196 35.48 3.45 21.66
N ALA A 197 34.56 4.08 22.39
CA ALA A 197 33.14 3.77 22.28
C ALA A 197 32.57 4.10 20.89
N PHE A 198 32.83 5.30 20.38
CA PHE A 198 32.22 5.76 19.14
C PHE A 198 32.71 4.96 17.94
N TRP A 199 34.02 4.76 17.84
CA TRP A 199 34.62 4.08 16.69
C TRP A 199 34.37 2.57 16.75
N THR A 200 34.30 1.94 17.92
CA THR A 200 33.90 0.52 18.04
C THR A 200 32.51 0.25 17.50
N VAL A 201 31.53 1.13 17.75
CA VAL A 201 30.18 0.98 17.18
C VAL A 201 30.23 1.22 15.68
N THR A 202 30.89 2.29 15.26
CA THR A 202 31.00 2.68 13.85
C THR A 202 31.59 1.57 13.00
N ASP A 203 32.74 1.03 13.40
CA ASP A 203 33.45 0.00 12.65
C ASP A 203 32.65 -1.32 12.56
N LYS A 204 31.64 -1.53 13.43
CA LYS A 204 30.79 -2.73 13.43
C LYS A 204 29.53 -2.61 12.59
N ILE A 205 28.90 -1.44 12.49
CA ILE A 205 27.53 -1.31 11.94
C ILE A 205 27.37 -0.22 10.88
N LEU A 206 28.42 0.54 10.56
CA LEU A 206 28.41 1.45 9.40
C LEU A 206 28.54 0.64 8.11
N ASP A 207 27.62 0.86 7.17
CA ASP A 207 27.79 0.44 5.78
C ASP A 207 28.62 1.50 5.04
N GLU A 208 29.86 1.15 4.66
CA GLU A 208 30.79 2.08 4.01
C GLU A 208 30.38 2.47 2.58
N ASN A 209 29.54 1.69 1.90
CA ASN A 209 29.08 2.03 0.56
C ASN A 209 27.92 3.04 0.61
N GLU A 210 27.13 2.96 1.66
CA GLU A 210 25.92 3.79 1.82
C GLU A 210 26.16 5.00 2.71
N ASP A 211 27.27 5.03 3.46
CA ASP A 211 27.57 6.02 4.49
C ASP A 211 26.43 6.13 5.53
N LEU A 212 25.82 5.00 5.89
CA LEU A 212 24.69 4.91 6.83
C LEU A 212 24.87 3.74 7.80
N TYR A 213 24.31 3.90 9.00
CA TYR A 213 24.37 2.90 10.06
C TYR A 213 23.20 1.94 9.95
N TYR A 214 23.49 0.64 9.99
CA TYR A 214 22.53 -0.34 10.48
C TYR A 214 22.22 -0.05 11.95
N ARG A 215 21.00 -0.35 12.41
CA ARG A 215 20.64 -0.08 13.81
C ARG A 215 21.53 -0.85 14.78
N ASP A 216 21.80 -2.12 14.47
CA ASP A 216 22.68 -3.04 15.19
C ASP A 216 23.11 -4.17 14.22
N PRO A 217 24.05 -5.07 14.60
CA PRO A 217 24.57 -6.11 13.71
C PRO A 217 23.52 -7.06 13.13
N SER A 218 22.36 -7.22 13.77
CA SER A 218 21.32 -8.15 13.30
C SER A 218 20.69 -7.74 11.97
N TYR A 219 20.77 -6.47 11.57
CA TYR A 219 20.23 -5.98 10.29
C TYR A 219 21.20 -6.12 9.11
N ILE A 220 22.47 -6.48 9.37
CA ILE A 220 23.45 -6.66 8.31
C ILE A 220 23.04 -7.88 7.47
N GLY A 221 22.88 -7.66 6.15
CA GLY A 221 22.42 -8.70 5.23
C GLY A 221 20.91 -8.97 5.25
N GLN A 222 20.14 -8.28 6.10
CA GLN A 222 18.68 -8.31 6.01
C GLN A 222 18.18 -7.34 4.93
N GLU A 223 17.08 -7.71 4.29
CA GLU A 223 16.43 -6.91 3.26
C GLU A 223 14.99 -6.60 3.63
N SER A 224 14.52 -5.42 3.22
CA SER A 224 13.09 -5.08 3.23
C SER A 224 12.29 -6.03 2.32
N PRO A 225 10.95 -6.03 2.39
CA PRO A 225 10.12 -6.78 1.45
C PRO A 225 10.39 -6.48 -0.04
N ASN A 226 11.02 -5.34 -0.36
CA ASN A 226 11.38 -4.93 -1.72
C ASN A 226 12.86 -5.19 -2.07
N GLY A 227 13.58 -5.99 -1.29
CA GLY A 227 14.98 -6.36 -1.56
C GLY A 227 15.97 -5.21 -1.38
N LYS A 228 15.71 -4.30 -0.44
CA LYS A 228 16.56 -3.12 -0.14
C LYS A 228 17.13 -3.20 1.27
N LYS A 229 18.22 -2.46 1.54
CA LYS A 229 18.83 -2.46 2.89
C LYS A 229 17.87 -1.86 3.92
N ILE A 230 18.05 -2.22 5.19
CA ILE A 230 17.25 -1.70 6.30
C ILE A 230 18.08 -0.69 7.10
N PHE A 231 17.97 0.59 6.73
CA PHE A 231 18.57 1.70 7.48
C PHE A 231 17.49 2.51 8.17
N TRP A 232 17.44 2.42 9.49
CA TRP A 232 16.41 3.10 10.25
C TRP A 232 16.66 4.61 10.34
N SER A 233 15.65 5.40 9.97
CA SER A 233 15.70 6.87 9.98
C SER A 233 16.09 7.42 11.35
N ARG A 234 15.35 7.08 12.41
CA ARG A 234 15.70 7.56 13.76
C ARG A 234 17.05 7.05 14.25
N GLY A 235 17.41 5.80 13.93
CA GLY A 235 18.73 5.24 14.25
C GLY A 235 19.89 6.07 13.70
N ASN A 236 19.80 6.43 12.41
CA ASN A 236 20.77 7.32 11.78
C ASN A 236 20.63 8.77 12.26
N GLY A 237 19.43 9.21 12.64
CA GLY A 237 19.16 10.51 13.26
C GLY A 237 19.94 10.71 14.55
N TRP A 238 19.97 9.69 15.42
CA TRP A 238 20.77 9.70 16.65
C TRP A 238 22.26 9.93 16.38
N VAL A 239 22.82 9.24 15.39
CA VAL A 239 24.24 9.41 15.05
C VAL A 239 24.48 10.79 14.42
N PHE A 240 23.66 11.16 13.43
CA PHE A 240 23.85 12.38 12.66
C PHE A 240 23.67 13.66 13.47
N ALA A 241 22.75 13.67 14.44
CA ALA A 241 22.60 14.79 15.37
C ALA A 241 23.55 14.70 16.59
N GLY A 242 24.03 13.51 16.93
CA GLY A 242 25.05 13.30 17.95
C GLY A 242 26.43 13.84 17.54
N LEU A 243 26.80 13.71 16.27
CA LEU A 243 28.05 14.22 15.70
C LEU A 243 28.27 15.73 15.92
N PRO A 244 27.32 16.63 15.58
CA PRO A 244 27.34 18.04 15.96
C PRO A 244 27.61 18.30 17.45
N ARG A 245 26.99 17.49 18.33
CA ARG A 245 27.16 17.62 19.77
C ARG A 245 28.56 17.19 20.20
N VAL A 246 29.15 16.15 19.59
CA VAL A 246 30.58 15.83 19.79
C VAL A 246 31.45 17.00 19.33
N LEU A 247 31.29 17.46 18.09
CA LEU A 247 32.11 18.51 17.48
C LEU A 247 32.02 19.87 18.18
N LYS A 248 30.89 20.18 18.84
CA LYS A 248 30.69 21.39 19.66
C LYS A 248 31.57 21.42 20.91
N HIS A 249 31.89 20.25 21.47
CA HIS A 249 32.61 20.13 22.75
C HIS A 249 34.01 19.53 22.63
N LEU A 250 34.30 18.80 21.55
CA LEU A 250 35.62 18.24 21.25
C LEU A 250 36.62 19.36 20.87
N PRO A 251 37.84 19.40 21.42
CA PRO A 251 38.88 20.33 20.98
C PRO A 251 39.17 20.17 19.47
N LYS A 252 39.33 21.29 18.76
CA LYS A 252 39.56 21.28 17.30
C LYS A 252 40.91 20.67 16.90
N ASP A 253 41.87 20.66 17.82
CA ASP A 253 43.20 20.06 17.68
C ASP A 253 43.26 18.60 18.19
N ALA A 254 42.13 18.04 18.65
CA ALA A 254 42.07 16.63 19.05
C ALA A 254 42.35 15.71 17.85
N PRO A 255 43.14 14.63 18.00
CA PRO A 255 43.56 13.78 16.88
C PRO A 255 42.44 13.18 16.01
N ASN A 256 41.26 12.95 16.60
CA ASN A 256 40.10 12.37 15.90
C ASN A 256 39.10 13.41 15.35
N TYR A 257 39.34 14.72 15.53
CA TYR A 257 38.39 15.77 15.12
C TYR A 257 38.02 15.67 13.63
N ASP A 258 39.02 15.58 12.75
CA ASP A 258 38.80 15.47 11.30
C ASP A 258 38.09 14.17 10.90
N ARG A 259 38.30 13.07 11.65
CA ARG A 259 37.61 11.79 11.42
C ARG A 259 36.11 11.92 11.69
N TYR A 260 35.71 12.65 12.74
CA TYR A 260 34.30 12.97 13.01
C TYR A 260 33.69 13.89 11.93
N VAL A 261 34.44 14.91 11.49
CA VAL A 261 34.00 15.83 10.43
C VAL A 261 33.78 15.09 9.10
N ASP A 262 34.70 14.18 8.73
CA ASP A 262 34.57 13.37 7.52
C ASP A 262 33.31 12.50 7.55
N LEU A 263 33.13 11.71 8.61
CA LEU A 263 31.95 10.88 8.79
C LEU A 263 30.65 11.70 8.70
N TYR A 264 30.62 12.85 9.39
CA TYR A 264 29.47 13.75 9.38
C TYR A 264 29.14 14.26 7.97
N ARG A 265 30.16 14.62 7.17
CA ARG A 265 29.97 15.06 5.77
C ARG A 265 29.50 13.93 4.86
N ARG A 266 30.03 12.71 5.03
CA ARG A 266 29.61 11.53 4.27
C ARG A 266 28.15 11.19 4.54
N MET A 267 27.76 11.12 5.82
CA MET A 267 26.37 10.93 6.22
C MET A 267 25.45 12.05 5.68
N ALA A 268 25.87 13.32 5.76
CA ALA A 268 25.11 14.46 5.24
C ALA A 268 24.82 14.32 3.74
N LYS A 269 25.79 13.87 2.94
CA LYS A 269 25.58 13.63 1.51
C LYS A 269 24.57 12.50 1.27
N SER A 270 24.74 11.38 1.98
CA SER A 270 23.89 10.20 1.84
C SER A 270 22.44 10.48 2.23
N LEU A 271 22.23 11.10 3.40
CA LEU A 271 20.92 11.45 3.93
C LEU A 271 20.19 12.46 3.02
N ALA A 272 20.89 13.46 2.48
CA ALA A 272 20.27 14.47 1.62
C ALA A 272 19.66 13.87 0.35
N SER A 273 20.26 12.78 -0.16
CA SER A 273 19.76 12.06 -1.34
C SER A 273 18.51 11.20 -1.07
N ARG A 274 18.17 10.99 0.20
CA ARG A 274 17.07 10.14 0.70
C ARG A 274 15.92 10.94 1.34
N GLN A 275 15.97 12.27 1.28
CA GLN A 275 14.87 13.12 1.71
C GLN A 275 13.72 13.03 0.71
N GLY A 276 12.49 12.80 1.18
CA GLY A 276 11.30 12.91 0.35
C GLY A 276 11.04 14.33 -0.12
N ASP A 277 10.26 14.50 -1.18
CA ASP A 277 9.92 15.82 -1.72
C ASP A 277 9.04 16.66 -0.77
N ASP A 278 8.32 16.01 0.13
CA ASP A 278 7.61 16.64 1.24
C ASP A 278 8.54 17.09 2.38
N GLY A 279 9.83 16.78 2.29
CA GLY A 279 10.85 17.13 3.28
C GLY A 279 11.04 16.11 4.39
N PHE A 280 10.18 15.09 4.51
CA PHE A 280 10.35 14.02 5.50
C PHE A 280 11.34 12.95 5.02
N TRP A 281 12.06 12.37 5.96
CA TRP A 281 12.70 11.07 5.78
C TRP A 281 11.73 9.98 6.23
N ARG A 282 11.63 8.90 5.44
CA ARG A 282 10.78 7.74 5.77
C ARG A 282 11.47 6.82 6.74
N ALA A 283 10.69 5.97 7.42
CA ALA A 283 11.17 5.07 8.46
C ALA A 283 12.40 4.22 8.05
N ASN A 284 12.38 3.67 6.83
CA ASN A 284 13.52 3.02 6.20
C ASN A 284 14.11 3.95 5.14
N LEU A 285 15.36 4.35 5.33
CA LEU A 285 16.05 5.33 4.48
C LEU A 285 16.41 4.77 3.09
N ASP A 286 16.67 3.47 2.99
CA ASP A 286 16.99 2.83 1.70
C ASP A 286 15.75 2.36 0.95
N ASP A 287 14.64 2.19 1.67
CA ASP A 287 13.36 1.78 1.11
C ASP A 287 12.20 2.62 1.66
N PRO A 288 11.97 3.81 1.09
CA PRO A 288 10.79 4.62 1.40
C PRO A 288 9.47 3.89 1.17
N TRP A 289 9.46 2.82 0.36
CA TRP A 289 8.28 1.99 0.08
C TRP A 289 8.03 0.92 1.12
N HIS A 290 9.00 0.62 1.99
CA HIS A 290 8.77 -0.24 3.15
C HIS A 290 7.76 0.40 4.12
N TYR A 291 7.88 1.72 4.34
CA TYR A 291 6.91 2.52 5.09
C TYR A 291 6.84 3.93 4.51
N THR A 292 5.76 4.21 3.77
CA THR A 292 5.61 5.44 2.99
C THR A 292 5.11 6.64 3.80
N MET A 293 4.79 6.45 5.08
CA MET A 293 4.29 7.49 5.99
C MET A 293 5.40 8.48 6.41
N PRO A 294 5.06 9.76 6.66
CA PRO A 294 5.99 10.71 7.27
C PRO A 294 6.57 10.20 8.59
N GLU A 295 7.85 10.44 8.87
CA GLU A 295 8.48 10.09 10.15
C GLU A 295 9.15 11.32 10.75
N SER A 296 8.53 11.91 11.77
CA SER A 296 8.92 13.22 12.31
C SER A 296 10.22 13.19 13.11
N SER A 297 10.53 12.10 13.82
CA SER A 297 11.65 12.09 14.76
C SER A 297 13.01 12.09 14.06
N GLY A 298 13.23 11.19 13.10
CA GLY A 298 14.43 11.21 12.27
C GLY A 298 14.54 12.50 11.45
N THR A 299 13.42 12.97 10.89
CA THR A 299 13.36 14.26 10.17
C THR A 299 13.80 15.43 11.07
N ALA A 300 13.41 15.44 12.34
CA ALA A 300 13.83 16.46 13.31
C ALA A 300 15.34 16.37 13.62
N PHE A 301 15.88 15.17 13.84
CA PHE A 301 17.32 14.97 14.02
C PHE A 301 18.13 15.44 12.81
N PHE A 302 17.71 15.04 11.60
CA PHE A 302 18.41 15.43 10.38
C PHE A 302 18.36 16.93 10.17
N THR A 303 17.18 17.54 10.30
CA THR A 303 17.02 18.99 10.14
C THR A 303 17.89 19.77 11.14
N ALA A 304 17.91 19.35 12.41
CA ALA A 304 18.77 19.92 13.43
C ALA A 304 20.26 19.78 13.07
N GLY A 305 20.68 18.57 12.66
CA GLY A 305 22.04 18.28 12.25
C GLY A 305 22.49 19.16 11.09
N TYR A 306 21.73 19.20 9.98
CA TYR A 306 22.07 20.02 8.82
C TYR A 306 22.13 21.51 9.15
N ALA A 307 21.14 22.02 9.90
CA ALA A 307 21.07 23.44 10.23
C ALA A 307 22.28 23.89 11.05
N TRP A 308 22.70 23.08 12.03
CA TRP A 308 23.93 23.31 12.78
C TRP A 308 25.16 23.28 11.87
N GLY A 309 25.31 22.24 11.03
CA GLY A 309 26.48 22.08 10.16
C GLY A 309 26.66 23.22 9.15
N VAL A 310 25.56 23.75 8.61
CA VAL A 310 25.59 24.92 7.73
C VAL A 310 25.98 26.19 8.51
N ARG A 311 25.43 26.39 9.70
CA ARG A 311 25.74 27.56 10.54
C ARG A 311 27.21 27.58 10.98
N GLU A 312 27.78 26.43 11.33
CA GLU A 312 29.19 26.30 11.74
C GLU A 312 30.17 26.24 10.55
N GLY A 313 29.68 26.30 9.30
CA GLY A 313 30.51 26.27 8.09
C GLY A 313 31.15 24.91 7.79
N ILE A 314 30.68 23.83 8.42
CA ILE A 314 31.17 22.47 8.18
C ILE A 314 30.52 21.87 6.93
N LEU A 315 29.24 22.18 6.71
CA LEU A 315 28.44 21.79 5.55
C LEU A 315 28.21 22.97 4.62
N ASP A 316 28.24 22.71 3.31
CA ASP A 316 28.03 23.75 2.28
C ASP A 316 26.61 24.32 2.30
N GLN A 317 26.50 25.64 2.41
CA GLN A 317 25.23 26.34 2.51
C GLN A 317 24.37 26.16 1.24
N ALA A 318 24.96 26.24 0.04
CA ALA A 318 24.20 26.17 -1.21
C ALA A 318 23.57 24.79 -1.41
N THR A 319 24.29 23.74 -1.02
CA THR A 319 23.85 22.35 -1.11
C THR A 319 22.77 22.01 -0.10
N TYR A 320 22.95 22.41 1.17
CA TYR A 320 22.13 21.88 2.27
C TYR A 320 21.02 22.82 2.78
N LEU A 321 21.03 24.11 2.43
CA LEU A 321 19.88 24.98 2.77
C LEU A 321 18.53 24.47 2.22
N PRO A 322 18.43 23.99 0.97
CA PRO A 322 17.17 23.43 0.48
C PRO A 322 16.70 22.22 1.28
N VAL A 323 17.64 21.41 1.79
CA VAL A 323 17.35 20.23 2.63
C VAL A 323 16.76 20.67 3.98
N ILE A 324 17.38 21.67 4.62
CA ILE A 324 16.93 22.26 5.89
C ILE A 324 15.55 22.89 5.74
N ILE A 325 15.35 23.71 4.71
CA ILE A 325 14.08 24.40 4.46
C ILE A 325 12.94 23.40 4.28
N ARG A 326 13.14 22.35 3.46
CA ARG A 326 12.12 21.31 3.30
C ARG A 326 11.87 20.54 4.59
N GLY A 327 12.92 20.18 5.32
CA GLY A 327 12.81 19.45 6.60
C GLY A 327 12.05 20.25 7.67
N TRP A 328 12.34 21.55 7.81
CA TRP A 328 11.61 22.42 8.73
C TRP A 328 10.14 22.56 8.35
N ASN A 329 9.84 22.79 7.06
CA ASN A 329 8.46 22.85 6.59
C ASN A 329 7.68 21.56 6.85
N ALA A 330 8.32 20.40 6.63
CA ALA A 330 7.77 19.10 6.93
C ALA A 330 7.36 19.01 8.42
N LEU A 331 8.28 19.36 9.32
CA LEU A 331 8.04 19.33 10.77
C LEU A 331 6.91 20.27 11.19
N VAL A 332 6.86 21.50 10.67
CA VAL A 332 5.77 22.44 10.97
C VAL A 332 4.42 21.88 10.51
N SER A 333 4.37 21.20 9.36
CA SER A 333 3.14 20.56 8.86
C SER A 333 2.67 19.36 9.70
N ALA A 334 3.56 18.74 10.47
CA ALA A 334 3.24 17.65 11.40
C ALA A 334 2.75 18.13 12.77
N ILE A 335 2.78 19.43 13.05
CA ILE A 335 2.36 19.98 14.35
C ILE A 335 0.88 20.30 14.33
N HIS A 336 0.14 19.62 15.22
CA HIS A 336 -1.29 19.82 15.40
C HIS A 336 -1.57 21.19 16.01
N PRO A 337 -2.79 21.74 15.88
CA PRO A 337 -3.14 23.05 16.45
C PRO A 337 -2.84 23.21 17.95
N ASN A 338 -2.92 22.11 18.72
CA ASN A 338 -2.64 22.06 20.16
C ASN A 338 -1.14 21.95 20.51
N GLY A 339 -0.23 21.94 19.53
CA GLY A 339 1.21 21.80 19.74
C GLY A 339 1.75 20.36 19.68
N ARG A 340 0.89 19.35 19.55
CA ARG A 340 1.34 17.94 19.42
C ARG A 340 2.13 17.75 18.13
N LEU A 341 3.37 17.25 18.25
CA LEU A 341 4.12 16.76 17.10
C LEU A 341 3.63 15.36 16.73
N GLY A 342 2.93 15.24 15.60
CA GLY A 342 2.44 13.99 15.04
C GLY A 342 3.50 13.22 14.25
N TRP A 343 3.14 12.06 13.69
CA TRP A 343 4.02 11.24 12.84
C TRP A 343 5.30 10.74 13.52
N VAL A 344 5.32 10.69 14.85
CA VAL A 344 6.45 10.18 15.60
C VAL A 344 6.30 8.68 15.77
N GLN A 345 7.25 7.89 15.30
CA GLN A 345 7.25 6.45 15.56
C GLN A 345 7.23 6.13 17.07
N PRO A 346 6.76 4.95 17.49
CA PRO A 346 6.86 4.51 18.88
C PRO A 346 8.31 4.15 19.22
N ILE A 347 8.60 3.98 20.52
CA ILE A 347 9.89 3.40 20.95
C ILE A 347 10.02 1.99 20.34
N ASP A 348 11.07 1.76 19.56
CA ASP A 348 11.35 0.48 18.90
C ASP A 348 12.84 0.40 18.52
N ALA A 349 13.25 -0.75 17.99
CA ALA A 349 14.58 -1.07 17.52
C ALA A 349 14.67 -1.17 15.98
N GLN A 350 13.62 -0.75 15.25
CA GLN A 350 13.50 -0.95 13.81
C GLN A 350 12.54 0.02 13.12
N PRO A 351 12.58 0.13 11.78
CA PRO A 351 11.57 0.85 11.02
C PRO A 351 10.16 0.29 11.25
N ARG A 352 9.21 1.17 11.54
CA ARG A 352 7.78 0.87 11.71
C ARG A 352 6.92 1.93 11.00
N PRO A 353 5.62 1.67 10.76
CA PRO A 353 4.72 2.73 10.36
C PRO A 353 4.65 3.79 11.48
N SER A 354 4.31 5.01 11.12
CA SER A 354 3.97 6.11 12.03
C SER A 354 2.51 6.48 11.81
N HIS A 355 1.92 7.17 12.77
CA HIS A 355 0.50 7.53 12.76
C HIS A 355 0.36 9.07 12.88
N PRO A 356 -0.66 9.71 12.28
CA PRO A 356 -0.78 11.17 12.32
C PRO A 356 -0.80 11.76 13.73
N GLN A 357 -1.34 11.00 14.69
CA GLN A 357 -1.36 11.39 16.09
C GLN A 357 -0.22 10.80 16.91
N SER A 358 0.60 9.87 16.42
CA SER A 358 1.66 9.31 17.28
C SER A 358 2.71 10.38 17.64
N THR A 359 3.03 10.47 18.93
CA THR A 359 3.90 11.50 19.52
C THR A 359 4.75 10.91 20.64
N GLN A 360 5.95 11.46 20.86
CA GLN A 360 6.86 11.08 21.95
C GLN A 360 7.76 12.25 22.35
N GLU A 361 8.16 12.33 23.62
CA GLU A 361 9.01 13.42 24.14
C GLU A 361 10.34 13.48 23.39
N TYR A 362 10.94 12.32 23.09
CA TYR A 362 12.25 12.26 22.43
C TYR A 362 12.28 12.91 21.05
N ALA A 363 11.14 13.05 20.37
CA ALA A 363 11.05 13.71 19.07
C ALA A 363 10.92 15.23 19.20
N VAL A 364 10.41 15.72 20.33
CA VAL A 364 10.25 17.15 20.60
C VAL A 364 11.61 17.80 20.89
N GLY A 365 12.54 17.09 21.53
CA GLY A 365 13.92 17.60 21.73
C GLY A 365 14.60 18.05 20.42
N PRO A 366 14.77 17.14 19.44
CA PRO A 366 15.35 17.49 18.15
C PRO A 366 14.53 18.50 17.35
N LEU A 367 13.19 18.53 17.53
CA LEU A 367 12.35 19.59 16.95
C LEU A 367 12.73 20.97 17.53
N LEU A 368 12.93 21.07 18.84
CA LEU A 368 13.38 22.31 19.49
C LEU A 368 14.78 22.70 19.03
N THR A 369 15.70 21.74 18.91
CA THR A 369 17.03 21.99 18.34
C THR A 369 16.93 22.48 16.89
N ALA A 370 16.15 21.81 16.04
CA ALA A 370 15.93 22.21 14.66
C ALA A 370 15.33 23.62 14.57
N GLY A 371 14.29 23.91 15.35
CA GLY A 371 13.67 25.22 15.42
C GLY A 371 14.63 26.31 15.89
N GLY A 372 15.44 26.06 16.92
CA GLY A 372 16.45 26.99 17.39
C GLY A 372 17.53 27.27 16.35
N GLN A 373 18.01 26.24 15.64
CA GLN A 373 18.99 26.41 14.56
C GLN A 373 18.40 27.15 13.35
N VAL A 374 17.16 26.82 12.94
CA VAL A 374 16.45 27.50 11.85
C VAL A 374 16.16 28.96 12.22
N TYR A 375 15.74 29.23 13.46
CA TYR A 375 15.56 30.59 13.99
C TYR A 375 16.83 31.41 13.82
N LEU A 376 17.99 30.86 14.20
CA LEU A 376 19.28 31.53 14.04
C LEU A 376 19.63 31.73 12.57
N LEU A 377 19.45 30.74 11.70
CA LEU A 377 19.69 30.88 10.26
C LEU A 377 18.80 31.95 9.60
N VAL A 378 17.55 32.11 10.06
CA VAL A 378 16.65 33.19 9.60
C VAL A 378 17.15 34.53 10.12
N ARG A 379 17.39 34.64 11.43
CA ARG A 379 17.85 35.86 12.09
C ARG A 379 19.18 36.38 11.52
N ASP A 380 20.09 35.47 11.20
CA ASP A 380 21.41 35.75 10.63
C ASP A 380 21.34 36.02 9.10
N GLY A 381 20.14 36.01 8.49
CA GLY A 381 19.93 36.29 7.07
C GLY A 381 20.39 35.18 6.12
N VAL A 382 20.67 33.99 6.65
CA VAL A 382 21.15 32.82 5.90
C VAL A 382 20.00 32.17 5.14
N ILE A 383 18.83 32.00 5.78
CA ILE A 383 17.55 31.65 5.16
C ILE A 383 16.79 32.94 4.85
N THR A 384 16.38 33.12 3.59
CA THR A 384 15.64 34.30 3.13
C THR A 384 14.39 33.88 2.36
N PRO A 385 13.36 34.75 2.21
CA PRO A 385 12.16 34.45 1.43
C PRO A 385 12.45 33.94 0.01
N SER A 386 13.50 34.47 -0.64
CA SER A 386 13.94 34.03 -1.97
C SER A 386 14.45 32.58 -1.97
N LYS A 387 15.24 32.20 -0.96
CA LYS A 387 15.78 30.84 -0.79
C LYS A 387 14.68 29.85 -0.40
N ILE A 388 13.73 30.28 0.43
CA ILE A 388 12.53 29.49 0.78
C ILE A 388 11.73 29.17 -0.48
N LYS A 389 11.42 30.20 -1.29
CA LYS A 389 10.70 30.03 -2.56
C LYS A 389 11.46 29.16 -3.57
N ALA A 390 12.78 29.18 -3.58
CA ALA A 390 13.59 28.33 -4.44
C ALA A 390 13.63 26.86 -3.96
N ALA A 391 13.63 26.65 -2.64
CA ALA A 391 13.69 25.32 -2.03
C ALA A 391 12.35 24.58 -2.03
N ILE A 392 11.25 25.32 -1.89
CA ILE A 392 9.88 24.81 -2.06
C ILE A 392 9.58 24.86 -3.55
N LEU A 393 9.86 23.75 -4.24
CA LEU A 393 9.59 23.59 -5.67
C LEU A 393 8.17 24.04 -6.03
N LYS A 394 7.97 24.60 -7.23
CA LYS A 394 6.67 24.55 -7.90
C LYS A 394 6.34 23.07 -8.09
N GLN A 395 5.66 22.47 -7.12
CA GLN A 395 5.22 21.09 -7.21
C GLN A 395 4.09 21.04 -8.23
N SER A 396 4.17 20.10 -9.19
CA SER A 396 2.98 19.70 -9.92
C SER A 396 2.03 19.01 -8.93
N GLU A 397 0.73 19.23 -9.13
CA GLU A 397 -0.33 18.64 -8.34
C GLU A 397 -0.42 17.11 -8.48
N MET A 398 0.05 16.60 -9.63
CA MET A 398 -0.09 15.19 -10.00
C MET A 398 1.23 14.54 -10.40
N LEU A 399 2.28 15.32 -10.68
CA LEU A 399 3.55 14.79 -11.19
C LEU A 399 4.67 14.88 -10.15
N PRO A 400 5.46 13.81 -9.96
CA PRO A 400 6.70 13.90 -9.19
C PRO A 400 7.71 14.81 -9.90
N PRO A 401 8.67 15.41 -9.16
CA PRO A 401 9.74 16.21 -9.73
C PRO A 401 10.57 15.49 -10.80
N SER A 402 10.76 14.17 -10.68
CA SER A 402 11.47 13.37 -11.69
C SER A 402 10.76 13.40 -13.05
N ALA A 403 9.43 13.33 -13.07
CA ALA A 403 8.62 13.46 -14.29
C ALA A 403 8.63 14.85 -14.91
N ILE A 404 8.97 15.90 -14.15
CA ILE A 404 9.03 17.28 -14.64
C ILE A 404 10.43 17.61 -15.17
N LYS A 405 11.48 17.23 -14.40
CA LYS A 405 12.86 17.70 -14.61
C LYS A 405 13.69 16.79 -15.51
N SER A 406 13.33 15.52 -15.63
CA SER A 406 14.13 14.53 -16.36
C SER A 406 13.46 14.10 -17.64
N ASP A 407 14.24 13.99 -18.71
CA ASP A 407 13.82 13.34 -19.95
C ASP A 407 14.10 11.83 -19.94
N GLN A 408 14.83 11.34 -18.92
CA GLN A 408 15.08 9.91 -18.72
C GLN A 408 14.79 9.50 -17.28
N LEU A 409 13.90 8.53 -17.13
CA LEU A 409 13.60 7.92 -15.83
C LEU A 409 14.65 6.88 -15.47
N VAL A 410 14.93 6.72 -14.18
CA VAL A 410 15.80 5.67 -13.65
C VAL A 410 15.01 4.65 -12.82
N ALA A 411 15.66 3.54 -12.43
CA ALA A 411 15.01 2.44 -11.71
C ALA A 411 14.29 2.84 -10.42
N ARG A 412 14.80 3.85 -9.70
CA ARG A 412 14.13 4.37 -8.50
C ARG A 412 12.84 5.13 -8.80
N ASP A 413 12.67 5.69 -10.00
CA ASP A 413 11.50 6.48 -10.38
C ASP A 413 10.32 5.57 -10.73
N HIS A 414 10.56 4.55 -11.55
CA HIS A 414 9.53 3.62 -12.02
C HIS A 414 10.12 2.23 -12.36
N PRO A 415 9.45 1.11 -12.00
CA PRO A 415 9.90 -0.23 -12.40
C PRO A 415 10.04 -0.38 -13.93
N LEU A 416 9.08 0.16 -14.69
CA LEU A 416 9.08 0.25 -16.16
C LEU A 416 9.92 1.40 -16.76
N ASN A 417 10.88 1.98 -16.03
CA ASN A 417 11.69 3.11 -16.53
C ASN A 417 12.32 2.85 -17.92
N LYS A 418 12.81 1.63 -18.17
CA LYS A 418 13.41 1.27 -19.46
C LYS A 418 12.37 1.31 -20.59
N GLN A 419 11.20 0.70 -20.37
CA GLN A 419 10.10 0.67 -21.32
C GLN A 419 9.55 2.08 -21.59
N ILE A 420 9.40 2.92 -20.55
CA ILE A 420 8.96 4.31 -20.69
C ILE A 420 9.97 5.11 -21.53
N ASN A 421 11.26 5.02 -21.21
CA ASN A 421 12.30 5.73 -21.95
C ASN A 421 12.39 5.28 -23.42
N GLU A 422 12.28 3.97 -23.69
CA GLU A 422 12.26 3.45 -25.06
C GLU A 422 11.00 3.86 -25.82
N PHE A 423 9.82 3.82 -25.20
CA PHE A 423 8.59 4.34 -25.79
C PHE A 423 8.73 5.82 -26.19
N GLN A 424 9.23 6.67 -25.28
CA GLN A 424 9.38 8.10 -25.52
C GLN A 424 10.33 8.42 -26.68
N LYS A 425 11.35 7.58 -26.93
CA LYS A 425 12.24 7.72 -28.10
C LYS A 425 11.52 7.41 -29.42
N HIS A 426 10.67 6.40 -29.44
CA HIS A 426 10.02 5.93 -30.67
C HIS A 426 8.69 6.64 -30.96
N GLN A 427 8.01 7.18 -29.95
CA GLN A 427 6.70 7.82 -30.10
C GLN A 427 6.65 8.90 -31.21
N PRO A 428 7.65 9.81 -31.35
CA PRO A 428 7.57 10.87 -32.36
C PRO A 428 7.63 10.37 -33.81
N SER A 429 8.13 9.15 -34.05
CA SER A 429 8.28 8.57 -35.38
C SER A 429 7.16 7.62 -35.77
N GLN A 430 6.16 7.41 -34.91
CA GLN A 430 5.07 6.49 -35.19
C GLN A 430 3.93 7.15 -35.98
N ASP A 431 3.56 6.51 -37.07
CA ASP A 431 2.34 6.85 -37.80
C ASP A 431 1.12 6.40 -37.00
N PHE A 432 0.19 7.31 -36.76
CA PHE A 432 -1.08 7.01 -36.10
C PHE A 432 -2.19 7.96 -36.59
N THR A 433 -3.43 7.52 -36.43
CA THR A 433 -4.62 8.33 -36.72
C THR A 433 -5.31 8.73 -35.42
N PRO A 434 -5.39 10.04 -35.10
CA PRO A 434 -6.18 10.53 -33.96
C PRO A 434 -7.63 10.04 -34.04
N THR A 435 -8.25 9.79 -32.89
CA THR A 435 -9.68 9.41 -32.85
C THR A 435 -10.60 10.54 -33.30
N ASN A 436 -10.15 11.79 -33.20
CA ASN A 436 -10.93 13.02 -33.35
C ASN A 436 -12.09 13.15 -32.35
N LEU A 437 -12.10 12.34 -31.29
CA LEU A 437 -13.07 12.48 -30.21
C LEU A 437 -12.74 13.71 -29.37
N THR A 438 -13.79 14.40 -28.94
CA THR A 438 -13.72 15.66 -28.19
C THR A 438 -14.34 15.50 -26.82
N ARG A 439 -14.20 16.51 -25.96
CA ARG A 439 -14.86 16.52 -24.66
C ARG A 439 -16.38 16.44 -24.80
N LYS A 440 -16.96 16.95 -25.90
CA LYS A 440 -18.40 16.83 -26.20
C LYS A 440 -18.86 15.37 -26.30
N ASP A 441 -18.04 14.47 -26.86
CA ASP A 441 -18.40 13.07 -27.05
C ASP A 441 -18.67 12.33 -25.73
N TYR A 442 -18.05 12.75 -24.62
CA TYR A 442 -18.40 12.24 -23.29
C TYR A 442 -19.85 12.60 -22.93
N LEU A 443 -20.26 13.85 -23.17
CA LEU A 443 -21.61 14.32 -22.89
C LEU A 443 -22.65 13.62 -23.77
N ASP A 444 -22.32 13.34 -25.03
CA ASP A 444 -23.23 12.64 -25.95
C ASP A 444 -23.59 11.24 -25.41
N VAL A 445 -22.59 10.50 -24.91
CA VAL A 445 -22.78 9.19 -24.27
C VAL A 445 -23.60 9.32 -22.98
N ILE A 446 -23.28 10.29 -22.13
CA ILE A 446 -23.99 10.51 -20.86
C ILE A 446 -25.46 10.87 -21.11
N ALA A 447 -25.72 11.80 -22.04
CA ALA A 447 -27.06 12.28 -22.36
C ALA A 447 -27.97 11.15 -22.88
N GLY A 448 -27.46 10.29 -23.77
CA GLY A 448 -28.22 9.14 -24.27
C GLY A 448 -28.70 8.24 -23.13
N GLN A 449 -27.81 7.92 -22.20
CA GLN A 449 -28.15 7.05 -21.08
C GLN A 449 -29.04 7.73 -20.04
N VAL A 450 -28.80 9.01 -19.72
CA VAL A 450 -29.65 9.80 -18.79
C VAL A 450 -31.10 9.84 -19.26
N LEU A 451 -31.34 10.04 -20.56
CA LEU A 451 -32.70 10.07 -21.11
C LEU A 451 -33.42 8.73 -20.94
N VAL A 452 -32.71 7.61 -21.09
CA VAL A 452 -33.27 6.27 -20.85
C VAL A 452 -33.51 6.04 -19.36
N MET A 453 -32.56 6.37 -18.48
CA MET A 453 -32.71 6.12 -17.04
C MET A 453 -33.80 6.96 -16.39
N ARG A 454 -34.06 8.16 -16.91
CA ARG A 454 -35.13 9.04 -16.45
C ARG A 454 -36.50 8.35 -16.45
N GLN A 455 -36.76 7.46 -17.41
CA GLN A 455 -38.05 6.76 -17.50
C GLN A 455 -38.29 5.80 -16.32
N TYR A 456 -37.23 5.46 -15.58
CA TYR A 456 -37.27 4.59 -14.41
C TYR A 456 -37.19 5.37 -13.09
N GLN A 457 -37.31 6.70 -13.14
CA GLN A 457 -37.37 7.51 -11.93
C GLN A 457 -38.76 7.40 -11.28
N ASP A 458 -38.81 7.11 -9.98
CA ASP A 458 -40.04 7.14 -9.19
C ASP A 458 -40.42 8.57 -8.76
N ASP A 459 -41.54 8.71 -8.04
CA ASP A 459 -42.06 10.01 -7.62
C ASP A 459 -41.14 10.74 -6.61
N ASP A 460 -40.37 9.99 -5.82
CA ASP A 460 -39.41 10.51 -4.84
C ASP A 460 -38.09 10.95 -5.48
N GLY A 461 -37.82 10.50 -6.72
CA GLY A 461 -36.61 10.83 -7.47
C GLY A 461 -35.58 9.69 -7.57
N ARG A 462 -35.90 8.49 -7.09
CA ARG A 462 -35.02 7.31 -7.14
C ARG A 462 -35.06 6.65 -8.50
N ILE A 463 -33.91 6.14 -8.96
CA ILE A 463 -33.84 5.38 -10.21
C ILE A 463 -34.01 3.89 -9.91
N ILE A 464 -35.14 3.34 -10.34
CA ILE A 464 -35.52 1.94 -10.11
C ILE A 464 -34.96 1.06 -11.22
N ASP A 465 -34.32 -0.06 -10.88
CA ASP A 465 -33.85 -0.98 -11.92
C ASP A 465 -35.04 -1.69 -12.60
N PRO A 466 -35.15 -1.68 -13.94
CA PRO A 466 -36.32 -2.21 -14.64
C PRO A 466 -36.41 -3.75 -14.64
N VAL A 467 -35.32 -4.45 -14.27
CA VAL A 467 -35.30 -5.92 -14.17
C VAL A 467 -35.55 -6.35 -12.72
N GLU A 468 -34.95 -5.65 -11.76
CA GLU A 468 -35.07 -5.98 -10.33
C GLU A 468 -36.29 -5.36 -9.64
N GLY A 469 -36.88 -4.30 -10.22
CA GLY A 469 -38.05 -3.61 -9.68
C GLY A 469 -37.78 -2.80 -8.41
N VAL A 470 -36.52 -2.55 -8.06
CA VAL A 470 -36.11 -1.78 -6.88
C VAL A 470 -34.90 -0.91 -7.21
N GLU A 471 -34.70 0.16 -6.44
CA GLU A 471 -33.43 0.89 -6.46
C GLU A 471 -32.29 -0.05 -6.05
N LYS A 472 -31.18 -0.01 -6.80
CA LYS A 472 -29.98 -0.77 -6.48
C LYS A 472 -28.80 0.15 -6.22
N TYR A 473 -28.18 -0.06 -5.06
CA TYR A 473 -26.88 0.48 -4.70
C TYR A 473 -26.81 1.99 -4.87
N PHE A 474 -25.89 2.49 -5.70
CA PHE A 474 -25.57 3.91 -5.88
C PHE A 474 -26.04 4.47 -7.23
N THR A 475 -27.11 3.88 -7.80
CA THR A 475 -27.69 4.32 -9.08
C THR A 475 -28.13 5.79 -9.04
N THR A 476 -28.95 6.15 -8.06
CA THR A 476 -29.57 7.49 -7.94
C THR A 476 -28.55 8.63 -7.78
N PRO A 477 -27.55 8.57 -6.88
CA PRO A 477 -26.56 9.63 -6.80
C PRO A 477 -25.68 9.73 -8.06
N CYS A 478 -25.37 8.60 -8.72
CA CYS A 478 -24.64 8.62 -9.99
C CYS A 478 -25.46 9.24 -11.14
N TYR A 479 -26.78 9.00 -11.17
CA TYR A 479 -27.70 9.67 -12.09
C TYR A 479 -27.73 11.18 -11.83
N ALA A 480 -27.85 11.61 -10.57
CA ALA A 480 -27.82 13.02 -10.19
C ALA A 480 -26.55 13.73 -10.69
N HIS A 481 -25.38 13.14 -10.47
CA HIS A 481 -24.10 13.65 -10.97
C HIS A 481 -24.05 13.72 -12.51
N SER A 482 -24.56 12.70 -13.19
CA SER A 482 -24.63 12.63 -14.66
C SER A 482 -25.53 13.73 -15.26
N VAL A 483 -26.65 14.06 -14.61
CA VAL A 483 -27.50 15.20 -15.01
C VAL A 483 -26.81 16.53 -14.69
N ALA A 484 -26.16 16.63 -13.54
CA ALA A 484 -25.49 17.85 -13.09
C ALA A 484 -24.39 18.29 -14.07
N VAL A 485 -23.61 17.34 -14.60
CA VAL A 485 -22.57 17.65 -15.59
C VAL A 485 -23.16 18.16 -16.91
N LEU A 486 -24.27 17.58 -17.38
CA LEU A 486 -24.96 18.03 -18.60
C LEU A 486 -25.49 19.45 -18.43
N ALA A 487 -26.13 19.73 -17.29
CA ALA A 487 -26.62 21.05 -16.95
C ALA A 487 -25.48 22.07 -16.85
N LYS A 488 -24.38 21.73 -16.16
CA LYS A 488 -23.20 22.58 -16.04
C LYS A 488 -22.56 22.90 -17.39
N ALA A 489 -22.52 21.91 -18.28
CA ALA A 489 -21.95 22.04 -19.61
C ALA A 489 -22.81 22.89 -20.57
N GLY A 490 -24.06 23.19 -20.20
CA GLY A 490 -25.03 23.80 -21.12
C GLY A 490 -25.41 22.85 -22.26
N TYR A 491 -25.34 21.53 -22.04
CA TYR A 491 -25.76 20.54 -23.03
C TYR A 491 -27.27 20.67 -23.26
N PRO A 492 -27.78 20.54 -24.51
CA PRO A 492 -29.19 20.76 -24.82
C PRO A 492 -30.10 19.62 -24.31
N ILE A 493 -30.34 19.59 -22.99
CA ILE A 493 -31.35 18.76 -22.33
C ILE A 493 -32.54 19.61 -21.86
N ALA A 494 -33.72 18.99 -21.77
CA ALA A 494 -34.92 19.66 -21.32
C ALA A 494 -34.87 19.98 -19.80
N ASN A 495 -35.50 21.08 -19.39
CA ASN A 495 -35.47 21.55 -17.99
C ASN A 495 -36.04 20.53 -16.98
N ASP A 496 -36.98 19.70 -17.42
CA ASP A 496 -37.57 18.64 -16.62
C ASP A 496 -36.61 17.46 -16.39
N VAL A 497 -35.63 17.24 -17.28
CA VAL A 497 -34.49 16.32 -17.04
C VAL A 497 -33.57 16.90 -15.96
N VAL A 498 -33.31 18.21 -16.01
CA VAL A 498 -32.48 18.90 -15.01
C VAL A 498 -33.13 18.84 -13.63
N GLU A 499 -34.45 19.09 -13.54
CA GLU A 499 -35.21 18.92 -12.31
C GLU A 499 -35.20 17.47 -11.80
N SER A 500 -35.32 16.50 -12.71
CA SER A 500 -35.19 15.06 -12.38
C SER A 500 -33.85 14.74 -11.71
N GLY A 501 -32.74 15.31 -12.19
CA GLY A 501 -31.43 15.15 -11.55
C GLY A 501 -31.32 15.82 -10.18
N MET A 502 -31.93 16.99 -10.00
CA MET A 502 -31.98 17.65 -8.70
C MET A 502 -32.82 16.89 -7.67
N LYS A 503 -33.95 16.28 -8.09
CA LYS A 503 -34.74 15.38 -7.23
C LYS A 503 -33.96 14.13 -6.80
N ALA A 504 -33.19 13.55 -7.72
CA ALA A 504 -32.30 12.43 -7.39
C ALA A 504 -31.24 12.84 -6.35
N LEU A 505 -30.73 14.08 -6.42
CA LEU A 505 -29.84 14.61 -5.39
C LEU A 505 -30.56 14.87 -4.05
N ASP A 506 -31.79 15.41 -4.09
CA ASP A 506 -32.64 15.64 -2.90
C ASP A 506 -32.77 14.34 -2.08
N VAL A 507 -33.17 13.24 -2.74
CA VAL A 507 -33.39 11.95 -2.06
C VAL A 507 -32.09 11.26 -1.65
N ALA A 508 -31.03 11.32 -2.46
CA ALA A 508 -29.75 10.70 -2.11
C ALA A 508 -29.09 11.37 -0.88
N LEU A 509 -29.27 12.69 -0.73
CA LEU A 509 -28.82 13.42 0.46
C LEU A 509 -29.64 13.07 1.71
N ASP A 510 -30.96 12.93 1.57
CA ASP A 510 -31.82 12.46 2.67
C ASP A 510 -31.43 11.05 3.12
N ASP A 511 -31.20 10.14 2.17
CA ASP A 511 -30.76 8.77 2.47
C ASP A 511 -29.42 8.76 3.20
N MET A 512 -28.46 9.61 2.82
CA MET A 512 -27.16 9.69 3.51
C MET A 512 -27.25 10.34 4.89
N ALA A 513 -28.02 11.41 5.05
CA ALA A 513 -28.22 12.06 6.34
C ALA A 513 -28.94 11.15 7.35
N ASN A 514 -29.77 10.22 6.87
CA ASN A 514 -30.54 9.29 7.69
C ASN A 514 -30.01 7.84 7.70
N ALA A 515 -28.84 7.57 7.10
CA ALA A 515 -28.25 6.24 6.98
C ALA A 515 -29.19 5.18 6.36
N LYS A 516 -29.88 5.54 5.27
CA LYS A 516 -30.85 4.70 4.52
C LYS A 516 -30.43 4.39 3.09
N ALA A 517 -29.15 4.60 2.74
CA ALA A 517 -28.63 4.34 1.40
C ALA A 517 -29.00 2.92 0.90
N ALA A 518 -29.48 2.85 -0.34
CA ALA A 518 -30.02 1.62 -0.91
C ALA A 518 -29.04 0.44 -0.83
N GLY A 519 -29.52 -0.69 -0.31
CA GLY A 519 -28.72 -1.91 -0.12
C GLY A 519 -27.54 -1.77 0.85
N GLY A 520 -27.46 -0.70 1.65
CA GLY A 520 -26.32 -0.41 2.51
C GLY A 520 -25.07 0.04 1.74
N HIS A 521 -25.22 0.68 0.58
CA HIS A 521 -24.08 1.12 -0.24
C HIS A 521 -23.70 2.59 -0.03
N GLY A 522 -23.90 3.14 1.18
CA GLY A 522 -23.62 4.56 1.46
C GLY A 522 -22.17 4.98 1.17
N ASP A 523 -21.21 4.04 1.21
CA ASP A 523 -19.82 4.27 0.84
C ASP A 523 -19.64 4.85 -0.59
N PHE A 524 -20.58 4.58 -1.49
CA PHE A 524 -20.52 5.02 -2.89
C PHE A 524 -21.36 6.27 -3.17
N PHE A 525 -22.07 6.81 -2.18
CA PHE A 525 -22.99 7.94 -2.38
C PHE A 525 -22.28 9.28 -2.29
N THR A 526 -21.40 9.46 -1.30
CA THR A 526 -20.86 10.80 -0.96
C THR A 526 -20.10 11.44 -2.11
N TRP A 527 -19.30 10.68 -2.85
CA TRP A 527 -18.55 11.23 -3.99
C TRP A 527 -19.46 11.82 -5.08
N PRO A 528 -20.36 11.04 -5.73
CA PRO A 528 -21.27 11.61 -6.73
C PRO A 528 -22.20 12.69 -6.16
N ILE A 529 -22.61 12.61 -4.89
CA ILE A 529 -23.42 13.65 -4.24
C ILE A 529 -22.67 14.99 -4.17
N VAL A 530 -21.43 15.01 -3.70
CA VAL A 530 -20.66 16.25 -3.58
C VAL A 530 -20.39 16.85 -4.96
N LEU A 531 -20.06 16.02 -5.95
CA LEU A 531 -19.89 16.47 -7.33
C LEU A 531 -21.19 17.07 -7.90
N ALA A 532 -22.33 16.41 -7.70
CA ALA A 532 -23.63 16.91 -8.15
C ALA A 532 -23.99 18.24 -7.46
N PHE A 533 -23.80 18.33 -6.14
CA PHE A 533 -24.03 19.54 -5.34
C PHE A 533 -23.25 20.74 -5.91
N GLU A 534 -21.97 20.57 -6.21
CA GLU A 534 -21.13 21.64 -6.78
C GLU A 534 -21.57 22.04 -8.20
N LEU A 535 -21.94 21.07 -9.02
CA LEU A 535 -22.28 21.30 -10.42
C LEU A 535 -23.67 21.95 -10.57
N PHE A 536 -24.60 21.69 -9.64
CA PHE A 536 -25.92 22.33 -9.61
C PHE A 536 -25.96 23.72 -8.98
N ASP A 537 -24.86 24.26 -8.45
CA ASP A 537 -24.85 25.54 -7.70
C ASP A 537 -25.53 26.72 -8.44
N LYS A 538 -25.37 26.80 -9.77
CA LYS A 538 -25.98 27.85 -10.60
C LYS A 538 -27.41 27.54 -11.07
N THR A 539 -27.88 26.31 -10.87
CA THR A 539 -29.14 25.80 -11.40
C THR A 539 -30.19 25.63 -10.29
N ALA A 540 -29.76 25.20 -9.11
CA ALA A 540 -30.64 24.98 -7.97
C ALA A 540 -31.09 26.30 -7.31
N SER A 541 -32.31 26.32 -6.78
CA SER A 541 -32.81 27.44 -5.98
C SER A 541 -32.02 27.57 -4.68
N GLN A 542 -31.93 28.79 -4.13
CA GLN A 542 -31.23 29.00 -2.85
C GLN A 542 -31.78 28.11 -1.73
N GLN A 543 -33.11 27.96 -1.65
CA GLN A 543 -33.77 27.09 -0.69
C GLN A 543 -33.27 25.64 -0.78
N ARG A 544 -33.15 25.09 -1.99
CA ARG A 544 -32.68 23.72 -2.20
C ARG A 544 -31.20 23.58 -1.82
N LYS A 545 -30.37 24.57 -2.15
CA LYS A 545 -28.95 24.61 -1.74
C LYS A 545 -28.76 24.65 -0.22
N ASP A 546 -29.62 25.41 0.48
CA ASP A 546 -29.59 25.49 1.95
C ASP A 546 -29.97 24.14 2.58
N THR A 547 -30.99 23.46 2.03
CA THR A 547 -31.37 22.09 2.43
C THR A 547 -30.21 21.12 2.18
N TRP A 548 -29.62 21.13 0.98
CA TRP A 548 -28.50 20.24 0.65
C TRP A 548 -27.29 20.44 1.56
N SER A 549 -26.94 21.69 1.84
CA SER A 549 -25.83 22.02 2.74
C SER A 549 -26.08 21.50 4.16
N THR A 550 -27.33 21.58 4.62
CA THR A 550 -27.74 21.03 5.91
C THR A 550 -27.63 19.51 5.93
N SER A 551 -28.12 18.81 4.91
CA SER A 551 -28.01 17.35 4.79
C SER A 551 -26.55 16.88 4.72
N LEU A 552 -25.69 17.56 3.95
CA LEU A 552 -24.25 17.27 3.87
C LEU A 552 -23.55 17.43 5.23
N GLY A 553 -23.94 18.43 6.02
CA GLY A 553 -23.43 18.63 7.38
C GLY A 553 -23.92 17.58 8.39
N GLN A 554 -25.00 16.86 8.09
CA GLN A 554 -25.61 15.85 8.97
C GLN A 554 -25.11 14.42 8.72
N ILE A 555 -24.36 14.17 7.64
CA ILE A 555 -23.82 12.84 7.36
C ILE A 555 -22.81 12.45 8.46
N VAL A 556 -23.09 11.34 9.14
CA VAL A 556 -22.20 10.73 10.13
C VAL A 556 -21.55 9.48 9.51
N PRO A 557 -20.24 9.52 9.18
CA PRO A 557 -19.54 8.41 8.52
C PRO A 557 -19.75 7.05 9.19
N GLU A 558 -19.76 7.00 10.52
CA GLU A 558 -19.87 5.76 11.31
C GLU A 558 -21.22 5.04 11.17
N SER A 559 -22.27 5.73 10.74
CA SER A 559 -23.58 5.13 10.47
C SER A 559 -23.91 5.06 8.99
N ALA A 560 -23.37 5.98 8.18
CA ALA A 560 -23.66 6.05 6.76
C ALA A 560 -22.89 5.02 5.93
N TYR A 561 -21.73 4.56 6.41
CA TYR A 561 -20.82 3.67 5.69
C TYR A 561 -20.80 2.25 6.28
N ASN A 562 -20.73 1.25 5.39
CA ASN A 562 -20.84 -0.16 5.76
C ASN A 562 -19.49 -0.84 5.99
N VAL A 563 -18.45 -0.45 5.25
CA VAL A 563 -17.15 -1.13 5.29
C VAL A 563 -16.30 -0.69 6.48
N TYR A 564 -16.64 0.44 7.12
CA TYR A 564 -15.81 0.98 8.18
C TYR A 564 -16.22 0.50 9.60
N ARG A 565 -15.49 -0.50 10.11
CA ARG A 565 -15.48 -0.87 11.53
C ARG A 565 -14.58 0.12 12.28
N LYS A 566 -15.18 1.02 13.07
CA LYS A 566 -14.61 1.98 14.05
C LYS A 566 -13.10 2.27 13.96
N PRO A 567 -12.67 3.55 13.87
CA PRO A 567 -11.25 3.89 13.96
C PRO A 567 -10.70 3.30 15.26
N ILE A 568 -9.56 2.63 15.19
CA ILE A 568 -8.83 2.30 16.40
C ILE A 568 -8.52 3.61 17.11
N ASP A 569 -8.72 3.63 18.42
CA ASP A 569 -8.35 4.77 19.25
C ASP A 569 -6.94 5.22 18.84
N PRO A 570 -6.75 6.47 18.38
CA PRO A 570 -5.46 6.98 17.97
C PRO A 570 -4.33 6.84 18.99
N SER A 571 -4.67 6.64 20.26
CA SER A 571 -3.75 6.35 21.36
C SER A 571 -3.38 4.87 21.49
N ASP A 572 -4.16 3.96 20.91
CA ASP A 572 -3.87 2.53 20.83
C ASP A 572 -2.92 2.22 19.67
N HIS A 573 -1.66 2.59 19.87
CA HIS A 573 -0.57 2.25 18.96
C HIS A 573 -0.52 0.76 18.63
N ARG A 574 -0.79 -0.12 19.61
CA ARG A 574 -0.73 -1.57 19.40
C ARG A 574 -1.85 -2.06 18.50
N GLY A 575 -3.09 -1.61 18.70
CA GLY A 575 -4.21 -1.91 17.83
C GLY A 575 -3.96 -1.43 16.40
N PHE A 576 -3.43 -0.21 16.23
CA PHE A 576 -3.07 0.31 14.91
C PHE A 576 -2.04 -0.58 14.21
N TYR A 577 -0.95 -0.99 14.87
CA TYR A 577 0.04 -1.88 14.24
C TYR A 577 -0.45 -3.30 13.98
N GLN A 578 -1.38 -3.80 14.79
CA GLN A 578 -2.00 -5.10 14.56
C GLN A 578 -2.95 -5.09 13.36
N THR A 579 -3.43 -3.92 12.96
CA THR A 579 -4.38 -3.76 11.86
C THR A 579 -3.80 -3.08 10.62
N TYR A 580 -2.64 -2.45 10.74
CA TYR A 580 -1.92 -1.89 9.60
C TYR A 580 -1.49 -3.02 8.66
N GLY A 581 -1.98 -2.97 7.42
CA GLY A 581 -1.79 -4.05 6.45
C GLY A 581 -2.58 -5.33 6.75
N SER A 582 -3.54 -5.31 7.69
CA SER A 582 -4.59 -6.33 7.76
C SER A 582 -5.76 -5.95 6.82
N ASP A 583 -6.76 -6.83 6.67
CA ASP A 583 -7.99 -6.67 5.86
C ASP A 583 -8.89 -5.47 6.27
N PHE A 584 -8.31 -4.48 6.94
CA PHE A 584 -8.93 -3.31 7.54
C PHE A 584 -9.47 -2.31 6.51
N ALA A 585 -9.05 -2.37 5.24
CA ALA A 585 -9.55 -1.45 4.21
C ALA A 585 -9.54 -2.08 2.80
N ASN A 586 -10.70 -2.06 2.15
CA ASN A 586 -10.89 -2.45 0.74
C ASN A 586 -11.20 -1.22 -0.12
N ASN A 587 -11.45 -1.42 -1.41
CA ASN A 587 -11.69 -0.34 -2.36
C ASN A 587 -12.93 0.54 -2.06
N TRP A 588 -13.93 0.06 -1.32
CA TRP A 588 -15.12 0.88 -0.96
C TRP A 588 -14.72 2.10 -0.14
N ASN A 589 -13.76 1.92 0.77
CA ASN A 589 -13.27 3.01 1.62
C ASN A 589 -12.60 4.12 0.80
N LEU A 590 -12.01 3.84 -0.36
CA LEU A 590 -11.41 4.89 -1.19
C LEU A 590 -12.48 5.77 -1.87
N VAL A 591 -13.66 5.22 -2.15
CA VAL A 591 -14.80 5.98 -2.69
C VAL A 591 -15.32 6.96 -1.65
N ASN A 592 -15.54 6.48 -0.43
CA ASN A 592 -16.08 7.31 0.65
C ASN A 592 -15.08 8.38 1.10
N VAL A 593 -13.78 8.06 1.14
CA VAL A 593 -12.70 9.01 1.46
C VAL A 593 -12.63 10.16 0.45
N ALA A 594 -12.78 9.88 -0.84
CA ALA A 594 -12.86 10.94 -1.85
C ALA A 594 -14.07 11.84 -1.62
N GLY A 595 -15.23 11.25 -1.31
CA GLY A 595 -16.45 11.98 -0.94
C GLY A 595 -16.29 12.85 0.32
N GLU A 596 -15.69 12.30 1.37
CA GLU A 596 -15.42 12.99 2.63
C GLU A 596 -14.42 14.13 2.42
N TRP A 597 -13.39 13.95 1.58
CA TRP A 597 -12.54 15.08 1.20
C TRP A 597 -13.35 16.20 0.56
N GLY A 598 -14.28 15.88 -0.34
CA GLY A 598 -15.23 16.83 -0.89
C GLY A 598 -16.01 17.59 0.20
N ARG A 599 -16.50 16.90 1.24
CA ARG A 599 -17.17 17.54 2.39
C ARG A 599 -16.23 18.45 3.19
N VAL A 600 -14.98 18.05 3.41
CA VAL A 600 -13.94 18.86 4.07
C VAL A 600 -13.72 20.17 3.32
N GLN A 601 -13.69 20.13 1.98
CA GLN A 601 -13.50 21.33 1.15
C GLN A 601 -14.59 22.39 1.35
N HIS A 602 -15.80 21.97 1.72
CA HIS A 602 -16.93 22.85 2.00
C HIS A 602 -17.16 23.11 3.51
N GLY A 603 -16.27 22.61 4.37
CA GLY A 603 -16.35 22.81 5.82
C GLY A 603 -17.41 21.96 6.53
N PHE A 604 -17.88 20.88 5.91
CA PHE A 604 -18.88 19.96 6.49
C PHE A 604 -18.26 18.83 7.33
N ALA A 605 -16.95 18.60 7.22
CA ALA A 605 -16.23 17.51 7.89
C ALA A 605 -14.80 17.94 8.25
N ASP A 606 -14.15 17.19 9.15
CA ASP A 606 -12.74 17.35 9.53
C ASP A 606 -11.83 16.43 8.69
N PRO A 607 -10.64 16.88 8.25
CA PRO A 607 -9.74 16.08 7.41
C PRO A 607 -9.22 14.80 8.08
N TRP A 608 -9.30 14.68 9.41
CA TRP A 608 -8.80 13.54 10.17
C TRP A 608 -9.26 12.18 9.62
N TYR A 609 -10.54 12.03 9.27
CA TYR A 609 -11.07 10.76 8.76
C TYR A 609 -10.41 10.34 7.45
N VAL A 610 -10.33 11.29 6.51
CA VAL A 610 -9.72 11.12 5.18
C VAL A 610 -8.28 10.66 5.37
N ASP A 611 -7.54 11.41 6.17
CA ASP A 611 -6.14 11.22 6.46
C ASP A 611 -5.84 9.86 7.12
N TYR A 612 -6.63 9.47 8.12
CA TYR A 612 -6.52 8.17 8.76
C TYR A 612 -6.73 7.03 7.75
N CYS A 613 -7.81 7.09 6.97
CA CYS A 613 -8.12 6.04 6.00
C CYS A 613 -7.04 5.91 4.92
N LEU A 614 -6.57 7.04 4.40
CA LEU A 614 -5.48 7.07 3.42
C LEU A 614 -4.17 6.49 3.96
N THR A 615 -3.90 6.65 5.25
CA THR A 615 -2.75 6.03 5.92
C THR A 615 -2.85 4.50 5.88
N MET A 616 -4.05 3.95 6.14
CA MET A 616 -4.28 2.50 6.15
C MET A 616 -4.20 1.87 4.76
N GLN A 617 -4.64 2.60 3.73
CA GLN A 617 -4.69 2.11 2.35
C GLN A 617 -3.31 1.99 1.69
N LEU A 618 -2.27 2.61 2.25
CA LEU A 618 -0.93 2.59 1.64
C LEU A 618 -0.30 1.21 1.57
N ALA A 619 -0.70 0.28 2.44
CA ALA A 619 -0.25 -1.12 2.38
C ALA A 619 -0.78 -1.89 1.16
N ASN A 620 -1.83 -1.38 0.51
CA ASN A 620 -2.46 -2.01 -0.66
C ASN A 620 -1.83 -1.57 -1.99
N PHE A 621 -0.75 -0.79 -1.99
CA PHE A 621 -0.11 -0.31 -3.22
C PHE A 621 1.22 -0.98 -3.50
N SER A 622 1.43 -1.39 -4.75
CA SER A 622 2.69 -1.97 -5.22
C SER A 622 3.68 -0.92 -5.73
N SER A 623 4.93 -1.33 -5.96
CA SER A 623 5.98 -0.49 -6.55
C SER A 623 5.67 -0.01 -7.98
N PHE A 624 4.76 -0.69 -8.69
CA PHE A 624 4.21 -0.29 -9.99
C PHE A 624 3.11 0.78 -9.87
N GLY A 625 2.75 1.17 -8.64
CA GLY A 625 1.66 2.09 -8.34
C GLY A 625 0.28 1.48 -8.51
N MET A 626 0.17 0.15 -8.57
CA MET A 626 -1.09 -0.58 -8.68
C MET A 626 -1.68 -0.85 -7.30
N TYR A 627 -3.00 -0.77 -7.16
CA TYR A 627 -3.76 -1.13 -5.97
C TYR A 627 -4.15 -2.61 -5.99
N SER A 628 -3.84 -3.31 -4.91
CA SER A 628 -3.99 -4.75 -4.71
C SER A 628 -4.87 -4.99 -3.48
N GLU A 629 -5.84 -5.88 -3.62
CA GLU A 629 -6.72 -6.34 -2.55
C GLU A 629 -7.04 -7.83 -2.76
N HIS A 630 -7.88 -8.45 -1.91
CA HIS A 630 -8.18 -9.88 -1.99
C HIS A 630 -8.54 -10.38 -3.40
N GLY A 631 -7.66 -11.21 -3.96
CA GLY A 631 -7.80 -11.83 -5.28
C GLY A 631 -7.33 -10.96 -6.45
N ASP A 632 -6.69 -9.82 -6.15
CA ASP A 632 -6.05 -8.91 -7.10
C ASP A 632 -6.90 -8.58 -8.35
N PRO A 633 -8.15 -8.08 -8.17
CA PRO A 633 -8.97 -7.71 -9.32
C PRO A 633 -8.38 -6.53 -10.08
N LEU A 634 -8.02 -6.76 -11.35
CA LEU A 634 -7.51 -5.71 -12.23
C LEU A 634 -8.48 -4.52 -12.39
N PRO A 635 -9.80 -4.70 -12.50
CA PRO A 635 -10.73 -3.57 -12.52
C PRO A 635 -10.72 -2.77 -11.21
N TYR A 636 -10.38 -3.40 -10.07
CA TYR A 636 -10.47 -2.74 -8.77
C TYR A 636 -9.25 -1.90 -8.46
N ASP A 637 -8.15 -2.14 -9.17
CA ASP A 637 -6.96 -1.29 -9.16
C ASP A 637 -7.30 0.15 -9.61
N LEU A 638 -7.76 0.29 -10.86
CA LEU A 638 -8.13 1.59 -11.41
C LEU A 638 -9.36 2.19 -10.74
N PHE A 639 -10.31 1.35 -10.32
CA PHE A 639 -11.44 1.80 -9.52
C PHE A 639 -10.97 2.55 -8.27
N SER A 640 -10.01 1.99 -7.55
CA SER A 640 -9.42 2.61 -6.37
C SER A 640 -8.64 3.88 -6.71
N ARG A 641 -7.80 3.80 -7.75
CA ARG A 641 -6.89 4.90 -8.11
C ARG A 641 -7.58 6.10 -8.73
N HIS A 642 -8.70 5.96 -9.43
CA HIS A 642 -9.33 7.11 -10.07
C HIS A 642 -9.99 8.04 -9.06
N TYR A 643 -10.58 7.52 -7.97
CA TYR A 643 -11.09 8.35 -6.88
C TYR A 643 -9.96 9.12 -6.19
N LEU A 644 -8.85 8.44 -5.89
CA LEU A 644 -7.66 9.08 -5.32
C LEU A 644 -7.07 10.15 -6.26
N ALA A 645 -6.95 9.85 -7.55
CA ALA A 645 -6.46 10.80 -8.54
C ALA A 645 -7.39 12.00 -8.67
N GLY A 646 -8.71 11.78 -8.69
CA GLY A 646 -9.72 12.84 -8.68
C GLY A 646 -9.63 13.71 -7.42
N MET A 647 -9.44 13.10 -6.26
CA MET A 647 -9.26 13.79 -4.97
C MET A 647 -7.99 14.66 -4.97
N LEU A 648 -6.85 14.14 -5.45
CA LEU A 648 -5.61 14.91 -5.59
C LEU A 648 -5.75 16.06 -6.60
N GLN A 649 -6.35 15.80 -7.76
CA GLN A 649 -6.61 16.83 -8.78
C GLN A 649 -7.55 17.92 -8.26
N ARG A 650 -8.41 17.59 -7.29
CA ARG A 650 -9.30 18.54 -6.61
C ARG A 650 -8.67 19.20 -5.38
N GLY A 651 -7.40 18.99 -5.09
CA GLY A 651 -6.65 19.80 -4.12
C GLY A 651 -6.37 19.14 -2.77
N TYR A 652 -6.45 17.81 -2.64
CA TYR A 652 -5.92 17.14 -1.45
C TYR A 652 -4.41 17.36 -1.33
N ARG A 653 -3.98 18.07 -0.29
CA ARG A 653 -2.58 18.43 -0.02
C ARG A 653 -2.16 18.14 1.43
N SER A 654 -2.88 17.28 2.13
CA SER A 654 -2.47 16.82 3.47
C SER A 654 -1.30 15.83 3.37
N PHE A 655 -0.88 15.26 4.48
CA PHE A 655 0.41 14.56 4.61
C PHE A 655 0.62 13.36 3.66
N ALA A 656 -0.42 12.67 3.20
CA ALA A 656 -0.26 11.51 2.32
C ALA A 656 -0.11 11.93 0.84
N TYR A 657 -0.27 13.22 0.55
CA TYR A 657 -0.33 13.77 -0.80
C TYR A 657 0.87 13.38 -1.67
N THR A 658 2.09 13.63 -1.21
CA THR A 658 3.32 13.35 -1.98
C THR A 658 3.48 11.86 -2.26
N THR A 659 3.18 11.02 -1.27
CA THR A 659 3.17 9.57 -1.42
C THR A 659 2.15 9.15 -2.48
N TYR A 660 0.89 9.59 -2.38
CA TYR A 660 -0.14 9.25 -3.36
C TYR A 660 0.11 9.86 -4.74
N ARG A 661 0.66 11.07 -4.83
CA ARG A 661 1.07 11.70 -6.10
C ARG A 661 2.03 10.79 -6.85
N ASP A 662 3.03 10.26 -6.16
CA ASP A 662 4.06 9.42 -6.78
C ASP A 662 3.52 8.02 -7.12
N ILE A 663 2.74 7.41 -6.21
CA ILE A 663 2.05 6.13 -6.44
C ILE A 663 1.14 6.20 -7.66
N LEU A 664 0.25 7.19 -7.69
CA LEU A 664 -0.74 7.31 -8.75
C LEU A 664 -0.08 7.63 -10.08
N TRP A 665 1.03 8.39 -10.07
CA TRP A 665 1.80 8.66 -11.28
C TRP A 665 2.43 7.38 -11.85
N ARG A 666 3.00 6.53 -10.99
CA ARG A 666 3.48 5.20 -11.39
C ARG A 666 2.34 4.35 -11.94
N GLY A 667 1.23 4.27 -11.21
CA GLY A 667 0.05 3.51 -11.64
C GLY A 667 -0.52 4.00 -12.98
N ALA A 668 -0.48 5.32 -13.24
CA ALA A 668 -0.93 5.87 -14.51
C ALA A 668 -0.07 5.42 -15.70
N TRP A 669 1.27 5.41 -15.55
CA TRP A 669 2.16 4.87 -16.57
C TRP A 669 1.99 3.36 -16.73
N THR A 670 1.90 2.60 -15.63
CA THR A 670 1.65 1.16 -15.69
C THR A 670 0.35 0.86 -16.45
N SER A 671 -0.76 1.54 -16.13
CA SER A 671 -2.02 1.40 -16.87
C SER A 671 -1.93 1.81 -18.33
N LEU A 672 -1.15 2.84 -18.65
CA LEU A 672 -0.95 3.29 -20.03
C LEU A 672 -0.28 2.20 -20.89
N PHE A 673 0.65 1.43 -20.31
CA PHE A 673 1.28 0.28 -20.96
C PHE A 673 0.39 -0.98 -21.00
N MET A 674 -0.54 -1.10 -20.06
CA MET A 674 -1.50 -2.20 -20.00
C MET A 674 -2.70 -2.03 -20.94
N GLN A 675 -3.02 -0.79 -21.34
CA GLN A 675 -4.18 -0.53 -22.18
C GLN A 675 -4.04 -1.24 -23.54
N SER A 676 -5.08 -1.96 -23.96
CA SER A 676 -5.10 -2.56 -25.28
C SER A 676 -5.31 -1.49 -26.38
N PRO A 677 -4.92 -1.74 -27.65
CA PRO A 677 -5.11 -0.81 -28.77
C PRO A 677 -6.58 -0.46 -29.06
N PHE A 678 -7.54 -1.21 -28.52
CA PHE A 678 -8.97 -0.94 -28.60
C PHE A 678 -9.48 -0.08 -27.44
N GLY A 679 -8.59 0.43 -26.58
CA GLY A 679 -8.94 1.25 -25.41
C GLY A 679 -9.46 0.45 -24.22
N GLU A 680 -9.46 -0.88 -24.32
CA GLU A 680 -10.01 -1.78 -23.31
C GLU A 680 -9.03 -2.06 -22.17
N LEU A 681 -9.56 -2.14 -20.94
CA LEU A 681 -8.81 -2.60 -19.78
C LEU A 681 -8.46 -4.09 -19.92
N PRO A 682 -7.28 -4.56 -19.48
CA PRO A 682 -6.98 -5.99 -19.34
C PRO A 682 -8.04 -6.78 -18.57
N THR A 683 -8.06 -8.10 -18.77
CA THR A 683 -8.89 -9.02 -18.00
C THR A 683 -8.18 -9.49 -16.73
N GLY A 684 -8.91 -9.55 -15.61
CA GLY A 684 -8.36 -10.02 -14.35
C GLY A 684 -9.41 -10.03 -13.25
N TYR A 685 -9.79 -11.23 -12.83
CA TYR A 685 -10.72 -11.49 -11.75
C TYR A 685 -12.14 -10.92 -11.99
N ARG A 686 -12.87 -10.63 -10.90
CA ARG A 686 -14.24 -10.09 -10.90
C ARG A 686 -14.35 -8.72 -11.60
N SER A 687 -15.51 -8.47 -12.21
CA SER A 687 -15.85 -7.28 -13.02
C SER A 687 -15.00 -7.06 -14.28
N SER A 688 -14.23 -8.07 -14.71
CA SER A 688 -13.58 -8.04 -16.02
C SER A 688 -14.61 -7.89 -17.14
N GLN A 689 -14.25 -7.18 -18.20
CA GLN A 689 -15.11 -6.91 -19.36
C GLN A 689 -16.34 -6.03 -19.09
N HIS A 690 -16.46 -5.42 -17.92
CA HIS A 690 -17.46 -4.38 -17.71
C HIS A 690 -17.08 -3.07 -18.40
N VAL A 691 -18.07 -2.35 -18.93
CA VAL A 691 -17.86 -1.10 -19.70
C VAL A 691 -17.42 0.08 -18.81
N TRP A 692 -17.71 0.04 -17.51
CA TRP A 692 -17.24 1.07 -16.57
C TRP A 692 -15.71 1.05 -16.40
N ASN A 693 -15.04 -0.07 -16.69
CA ASN A 693 -13.58 -0.21 -16.65
C ASN A 693 -12.88 0.75 -17.62
N GLU A 694 -13.49 1.01 -18.79
CA GLU A 694 -12.98 2.02 -19.71
C GLU A 694 -13.32 3.46 -19.26
N ALA A 695 -14.41 3.65 -18.52
CA ALA A 695 -14.81 4.97 -18.05
C ALA A 695 -13.82 5.50 -16.99
N GLU A 696 -13.39 4.66 -16.05
CA GLU A 696 -12.37 5.03 -15.05
C GLU A 696 -10.96 5.24 -15.64
N GLN A 697 -10.58 4.46 -16.68
CA GLN A 697 -9.34 4.70 -17.42
C GLN A 697 -9.34 6.11 -18.03
N ALA A 698 -10.46 6.50 -18.65
CA ALA A 698 -10.60 7.83 -19.23
C ALA A 698 -10.41 8.93 -18.18
N VAL A 699 -10.90 8.76 -16.95
CA VAL A 699 -10.69 9.73 -15.85
C VAL A 699 -9.21 9.93 -15.56
N ILE A 700 -8.49 8.84 -15.28
CA ILE A 700 -7.06 8.91 -14.95
C ILE A 700 -6.26 9.49 -16.11
N PHE A 701 -6.52 9.02 -17.32
CA PHE A 701 -5.78 9.47 -18.49
C PHE A 701 -6.05 10.94 -18.84
N GLU A 702 -7.27 11.46 -18.67
CA GLU A 702 -7.54 12.90 -18.81
C GLU A 702 -6.83 13.73 -17.72
N ILE A 703 -6.79 13.26 -16.47
CA ILE A 703 -6.05 13.93 -15.38
C ILE A 703 -4.56 14.05 -15.73
N TYR A 704 -3.92 12.94 -16.14
CA TYR A 704 -2.49 12.95 -16.44
C TYR A 704 -2.15 13.66 -17.77
N ALA A 705 -3.03 13.61 -18.77
CA ALA A 705 -2.89 14.41 -19.98
C ALA A 705 -2.81 15.90 -19.62
N SER A 706 -3.77 16.39 -18.83
CA SER A 706 -3.83 17.77 -18.35
C SER A 706 -2.64 18.12 -17.44
N ALA A 707 -2.23 17.22 -16.54
CA ALA A 707 -1.08 17.44 -15.67
C ALA A 707 0.25 17.63 -16.44
N TYR A 708 0.50 16.80 -17.45
CA TYR A 708 1.68 16.91 -18.30
C TYR A 708 1.62 18.14 -19.23
N ALA A 709 0.44 18.46 -19.77
CA ALA A 709 0.25 19.65 -20.60
C ALA A 709 0.58 20.94 -19.82
N LYS A 710 0.14 21.05 -18.56
CA LYS A 710 0.39 22.21 -17.68
C LYS A 710 1.88 22.47 -17.42
N VAL A 711 2.73 21.44 -17.49
CA VAL A 711 4.19 21.58 -17.32
C VAL A 711 4.95 21.59 -18.65
N GLY A 712 4.26 21.69 -19.79
CA GLY A 712 4.87 21.78 -21.12
C GLY A 712 5.37 20.46 -21.71
N ARG A 713 5.03 19.32 -21.09
CA ARG A 713 5.43 17.97 -21.54
C ARG A 713 4.41 17.42 -22.54
N VAL A 714 4.42 18.00 -23.74
CA VAL A 714 3.40 17.77 -24.79
C VAL A 714 3.35 16.34 -25.33
N THR A 715 4.44 15.59 -25.21
CA THR A 715 4.59 14.25 -25.78
C THR A 715 3.88 13.20 -24.92
N GLU A 716 4.11 13.28 -23.62
CA GLU A 716 3.41 12.51 -22.59
C GLU A 716 1.95 12.91 -22.49
N ALA A 717 1.66 14.22 -22.49
CA ALA A 717 0.29 14.72 -22.48
C ALA A 717 -0.54 14.13 -23.63
N GLY A 718 0.03 14.09 -24.84
CA GLY A 718 -0.62 13.52 -26.01
C GLY A 718 -0.82 12.01 -25.95
N ALA A 719 0.10 11.26 -25.33
CA ALA A 719 -0.03 9.81 -25.13
C ALA A 719 -1.20 9.48 -24.19
N PHE A 720 -1.27 10.17 -23.04
CA PHE A 720 -2.39 10.02 -22.11
C PHE A 720 -3.71 10.47 -22.75
N LYS A 721 -3.70 11.57 -23.51
CA LYS A 721 -4.89 12.05 -24.22
C LYS A 721 -5.40 11.00 -25.21
N ARG A 722 -4.51 10.42 -26.00
CA ARG A 722 -4.80 9.33 -26.93
C ARG A 722 -5.43 8.13 -26.21
N ALA A 723 -4.84 7.69 -25.11
CA ALA A 723 -5.36 6.58 -24.31
C ALA A 723 -6.77 6.87 -23.75
N ALA A 724 -7.03 8.08 -23.25
CA ALA A 724 -8.36 8.50 -22.79
C ALA A 724 -9.41 8.43 -23.92
N ARG A 725 -9.02 8.84 -25.14
CA ARG A 725 -9.91 8.79 -26.31
C ARG A 725 -10.16 7.37 -26.81
N LEU A 726 -9.15 6.50 -26.76
CA LEU A 726 -9.34 5.08 -27.07
C LEU A 726 -10.36 4.44 -26.11
N SER A 727 -10.27 4.74 -24.80
CA SER A 727 -11.27 4.27 -23.83
C SER A 727 -12.68 4.77 -24.14
N LEU A 728 -12.84 6.06 -24.48
CA LEU A 728 -14.15 6.59 -24.92
C LEU A 728 -14.64 5.91 -26.21
N SER A 729 -13.74 5.68 -27.16
CA SER A 729 -14.06 4.98 -28.40
C SER A 729 -14.53 3.55 -28.14
N SER A 730 -13.95 2.86 -27.17
CA SER A 730 -14.39 1.53 -26.74
C SER A 730 -15.83 1.58 -26.21
N ILE A 731 -16.13 2.48 -25.28
CA ILE A 731 -17.46 2.63 -24.68
C ILE A 731 -18.53 2.91 -25.74
N LYS A 732 -18.22 3.73 -26.76
CA LYS A 732 -19.16 4.03 -27.86
C LYS A 732 -19.58 2.78 -28.66
N ASN A 733 -18.80 1.70 -28.66
CA ASN A 733 -19.16 0.42 -29.29
C ASN A 733 -20.17 -0.41 -28.47
N TRP A 734 -20.41 0.01 -27.22
CA TRP A 734 -21.23 -0.68 -26.22
C TRP A 734 -22.43 0.17 -25.80
N ILE A 735 -22.93 1.03 -26.70
CA ILE A 735 -24.19 1.75 -26.56
C ILE A 735 -25.27 1.04 -27.38
N ARG A 736 -26.42 0.79 -26.76
CA ARG A 736 -27.60 0.19 -27.38
C ARG A 736 -28.30 1.19 -28.31
N PRO A 737 -29.12 0.70 -29.27
CA PRO A 737 -29.90 1.59 -30.14
C PRO A 737 -30.84 2.55 -29.41
N ASP A 738 -31.30 2.22 -28.19
CA ASP A 738 -32.14 3.09 -27.37
C ASP A 738 -31.37 4.18 -26.61
N GLY A 739 -30.03 4.15 -26.64
CA GLY A 739 -29.14 5.08 -25.95
C GLY A 739 -28.61 4.59 -24.61
N SER A 740 -29.11 3.48 -24.05
CA SER A 740 -28.55 2.88 -22.83
C SER A 740 -27.28 2.08 -23.10
N GLY A 741 -26.41 1.89 -22.11
CA GLY A 741 -25.21 1.07 -22.29
C GLY A 741 -25.46 -0.43 -22.09
N TYR A 742 -24.62 -1.24 -22.73
CA TYR A 742 -24.35 -2.60 -22.30
C TYR A 742 -23.45 -2.55 -21.05
N ILE A 743 -23.68 -3.44 -20.07
CA ILE A 743 -22.84 -3.48 -18.86
C ILE A 743 -21.54 -4.24 -19.10
N VAL A 744 -21.64 -5.34 -19.84
CA VAL A 744 -20.54 -6.23 -20.20
C VAL A 744 -20.44 -6.25 -21.73
N LYS A 745 -19.25 -6.52 -22.28
CA LYS A 745 -18.94 -6.53 -23.72
C LYS A 745 -19.60 -7.68 -24.50
N ASN A 746 -20.92 -7.78 -24.42
CA ASN A 746 -21.80 -8.64 -25.21
C ASN A 746 -23.10 -7.89 -25.55
N ARG A 747 -23.95 -8.46 -26.41
CA ARG A 747 -25.16 -7.82 -26.94
C ARG A 747 -26.48 -8.40 -26.44
N TYR A 748 -26.48 -9.12 -25.33
CA TYR A 748 -27.71 -9.74 -24.80
C TYR A 748 -28.74 -8.71 -24.28
N PRO A 749 -30.05 -9.05 -24.29
CA PRO A 749 -31.07 -8.28 -23.59
C PRO A 749 -30.79 -8.19 -22.08
N ILE A 750 -31.19 -7.09 -21.44
CA ILE A 750 -30.90 -6.83 -20.02
C ILE A 750 -31.47 -7.90 -19.07
N GLN A 751 -32.57 -8.55 -19.46
CA GLN A 751 -33.24 -9.60 -18.69
C GLN A 751 -32.40 -10.89 -18.63
N ALA A 752 -31.54 -11.12 -19.61
CA ALA A 752 -30.72 -12.33 -19.69
C ALA A 752 -29.56 -12.30 -18.69
N LYS A 753 -29.08 -11.10 -18.31
CA LYS A 753 -27.90 -10.90 -17.44
C LYS A 753 -26.70 -11.77 -17.84
N HIS A 754 -26.51 -11.97 -19.14
CA HIS A 754 -25.44 -12.84 -19.66
C HIS A 754 -24.07 -12.22 -19.37
N GLY A 755 -23.18 -12.98 -18.74
CA GLY A 755 -21.82 -12.52 -18.38
C GLY A 755 -21.77 -11.56 -17.18
N TYR A 756 -22.90 -11.29 -16.52
CA TYR A 756 -22.96 -10.39 -15.37
C TYR A 756 -22.31 -11.05 -14.14
N GLU A 757 -21.71 -10.24 -13.27
CA GLU A 757 -21.43 -10.67 -11.89
C GLU A 757 -22.75 -10.83 -11.13
N THR A 758 -22.76 -11.59 -10.03
CA THR A 758 -23.98 -11.80 -9.22
C THR A 758 -24.59 -10.49 -8.70
N TYR A 759 -23.77 -9.46 -8.51
CA TYR A 759 -24.17 -8.12 -8.08
C TYR A 759 -24.38 -7.13 -9.25
N SER A 760 -24.17 -7.53 -10.51
CA SER A 760 -24.32 -6.61 -11.64
C SER A 760 -25.79 -6.39 -12.00
N VAL A 761 -26.19 -5.11 -12.10
CA VAL A 761 -27.57 -4.68 -12.39
C VAL A 761 -27.59 -3.49 -13.34
N HIS A 762 -28.63 -3.41 -14.17
CA HIS A 762 -28.69 -2.56 -15.38
C HIS A 762 -28.48 -1.08 -15.09
N THR A 763 -29.25 -0.51 -14.17
CA THR A 763 -29.21 0.93 -13.92
C THR A 763 -27.92 1.33 -13.20
N CYS A 764 -27.50 0.59 -12.18
CA CYS A 764 -26.34 0.90 -11.35
C CYS A 764 -25.05 1.00 -12.17
N TYR A 765 -24.74 -0.02 -12.99
CA TYR A 765 -23.44 -0.06 -13.68
C TYR A 765 -23.39 0.81 -14.94
N ASN A 766 -24.55 1.18 -15.51
CA ASN A 766 -24.61 2.23 -16.51
C ASN A 766 -24.42 3.62 -15.88
N MET A 767 -25.08 3.91 -14.75
CA MET A 767 -24.93 5.20 -14.07
C MET A 767 -23.56 5.38 -13.43
N LEU A 768 -22.92 4.30 -12.96
CA LEU A 768 -21.51 4.33 -12.55
C LEU A 768 -20.61 4.78 -13.70
N ALA A 769 -20.74 4.15 -14.87
CA ALA A 769 -19.98 4.53 -16.07
C ALA A 769 -20.24 5.99 -16.45
N CYS A 770 -21.50 6.45 -16.48
CA CYS A 770 -21.82 7.86 -16.76
C CYS A 770 -21.23 8.83 -15.73
N SER A 771 -21.25 8.48 -14.44
CA SER A 771 -20.66 9.29 -13.37
C SER A 771 -19.14 9.39 -13.51
N MET A 772 -18.47 8.32 -13.94
CA MET A 772 -17.03 8.35 -14.28
C MET A 772 -16.77 9.16 -15.55
N LEU A 773 -17.56 9.01 -16.61
CA LEU A 773 -17.45 9.83 -17.81
C LEU A 773 -17.70 11.32 -17.54
N ALA A 774 -18.57 11.64 -16.58
CA ALA A 774 -18.78 13.01 -16.10
C ALA A 774 -17.51 13.57 -15.44
N GLN A 775 -16.75 12.75 -14.70
CA GLN A 775 -15.43 13.12 -14.17
C GLN A 775 -14.40 13.29 -15.29
N ALA A 776 -14.33 12.35 -16.24
CA ALA A 776 -13.44 12.44 -17.39
C ALA A 776 -13.70 13.73 -18.18
N TRP A 777 -14.99 14.06 -18.42
CA TRP A 777 -15.37 15.34 -18.99
C TRP A 777 -14.85 16.52 -18.15
N GLN A 778 -15.01 16.53 -16.83
CA GLN A 778 -14.56 17.62 -15.98
C GLN A 778 -13.05 17.90 -16.11
N PHE A 779 -12.24 16.84 -16.19
CA PHE A 779 -10.79 16.92 -16.26
C PHE A 779 -10.22 17.02 -17.69
N ALA A 780 -11.04 16.78 -18.70
CA ALA A 780 -10.62 16.82 -20.09
C ALA A 780 -10.34 18.25 -20.60
N GLU A 781 -9.21 18.40 -21.30
CA GLU A 781 -8.82 19.60 -22.02
C GLU A 781 -8.72 19.30 -23.53
N ASP A 782 -9.58 19.90 -24.36
CA ASP A 782 -9.59 19.66 -25.81
C ASP A 782 -8.40 20.31 -26.54
N GLY A 783 -7.69 21.25 -25.89
CA GLY A 783 -6.48 21.85 -26.44
C GLY A 783 -5.27 20.92 -26.51
N ILE A 784 -5.36 19.73 -25.90
CA ILE A 784 -4.30 18.73 -25.91
C ILE A 784 -4.48 17.85 -27.15
N ALA A 785 -3.51 17.87 -28.05
CA ALA A 785 -3.49 17.01 -29.23
C ALA A 785 -3.18 15.55 -28.85
N GLU A 786 -3.89 14.59 -29.44
CA GLU A 786 -3.51 13.17 -29.35
C GLU A 786 -2.10 12.96 -29.93
N LYS A 787 -1.33 12.06 -29.34
CA LYS A 787 -0.07 11.51 -29.87
C LYS A 787 -0.06 9.99 -29.63
N PRO A 788 0.73 9.19 -30.36
CA PRO A 788 0.74 7.73 -30.18
C PRO A 788 0.95 7.37 -28.71
N CYS A 789 0.16 6.44 -28.17
CA CYS A 789 0.37 5.90 -26.82
C CYS A 789 1.08 4.52 -26.90
N PRO A 790 1.54 3.93 -25.79
CA PRO A 790 2.14 2.59 -25.79
C PRO A 790 1.27 1.53 -26.49
N ALA A 791 -0.05 1.66 -26.44
CA ALA A 791 -0.97 0.77 -27.15
C ALA A 791 -0.85 0.87 -28.68
N ASP A 792 -0.49 2.04 -29.23
CA ASP A 792 -0.22 2.24 -30.66
C ASP A 792 1.22 1.81 -31.04
N VAL A 793 2.20 2.10 -30.18
CA VAL A 793 3.65 1.94 -30.47
C VAL A 793 4.14 0.51 -30.23
N GLY A 794 3.79 -0.11 -29.11
CA GLY A 794 4.37 -1.38 -28.68
C GLY A 794 5.86 -1.31 -28.34
N GLY A 795 6.58 -2.40 -28.57
CA GLY A 795 8.00 -2.54 -28.26
C GLY A 795 8.31 -2.93 -26.82
N PHE A 796 7.39 -3.59 -26.14
CA PHE A 796 7.58 -3.98 -24.75
C PHE A 796 7.04 -5.38 -24.43
N VAL A 797 7.67 -5.99 -23.42
CA VAL A 797 7.16 -7.10 -22.62
C VAL A 797 7.44 -6.77 -21.16
N PHE A 798 6.47 -6.96 -20.29
CA PHE A 798 6.67 -6.85 -18.84
C PHE A 798 5.68 -7.70 -18.05
N GLU A 799 6.04 -7.99 -16.81
CA GLU A 799 5.24 -8.74 -15.85
C GLU A 799 4.74 -7.80 -14.75
N ILE A 800 3.54 -8.08 -14.23
CA ILE A 800 3.03 -7.49 -12.98
C ILE A 800 2.88 -8.61 -11.95
N PRO A 801 3.84 -8.76 -11.01
CA PRO A 801 3.89 -9.92 -10.11
C PRO A 801 2.60 -10.15 -9.32
N ASN A 802 2.05 -9.13 -8.64
CA ASN A 802 0.84 -9.30 -7.81
C ASN A 802 -0.42 -9.72 -8.58
N PHE A 803 -0.46 -9.52 -9.91
CA PHE A 803 -1.63 -9.83 -10.74
C PHE A 803 -1.42 -11.07 -11.62
N HIS A 804 -0.23 -11.68 -11.56
CA HIS A 804 0.16 -12.82 -12.37
C HIS A 804 -0.04 -12.57 -13.88
N LYS A 805 0.20 -11.34 -14.36
CA LYS A 805 0.01 -10.98 -15.78
C LYS A 805 1.32 -10.66 -16.47
N VAL A 806 1.43 -11.12 -17.71
CA VAL A 806 2.42 -10.68 -18.69
C VAL A 806 1.71 -9.92 -19.80
N PHE A 807 2.21 -8.72 -20.10
CA PHE A 807 1.73 -7.87 -21.18
C PHE A 807 2.81 -7.74 -22.24
N ALA A 808 2.41 -7.86 -23.50
CA ALA A 808 3.29 -7.67 -24.65
C ALA A 808 2.59 -6.89 -25.75
N ASN A 809 3.31 -6.01 -26.44
CA ASN A 809 2.79 -5.30 -27.61
C ASN A 809 3.90 -5.06 -28.64
N ALA A 810 3.61 -5.29 -29.93
CA ALA A 810 4.43 -4.86 -31.06
C ALA A 810 3.56 -4.11 -32.09
N GLY A 811 3.84 -2.82 -32.31
CA GLY A 811 3.22 -1.96 -33.32
C GLY A 811 1.69 -1.97 -33.34
N GLY A 812 1.05 -2.10 -32.19
CA GLY A 812 -0.40 -2.11 -32.04
C GLY A 812 -1.05 -3.49 -31.98
N THR A 813 -0.27 -4.58 -32.00
CA THR A 813 -0.76 -5.92 -31.67
C THR A 813 -0.45 -6.23 -30.22
N TYR A 814 -1.51 -6.44 -29.43
CA TYR A 814 -1.45 -6.61 -27.98
C TYR A 814 -1.72 -8.05 -27.57
N LEU A 815 -1.00 -8.51 -26.54
CA LEU A 815 -1.13 -9.82 -25.94
C LEU A 815 -1.15 -9.71 -24.41
N GLU A 816 -2.04 -10.48 -23.79
CA GLU A 816 -2.16 -10.64 -22.34
C GLU A 816 -2.14 -12.14 -21.97
N TYR A 817 -1.27 -12.48 -21.05
CA TYR A 817 -1.06 -13.85 -20.59
C TYR A 817 -1.12 -13.91 -19.07
N ASP A 818 -1.80 -14.92 -18.52
CA ASP A 818 -1.87 -15.18 -17.08
C ASP A 818 -0.91 -16.29 -16.69
N ILE A 819 0.07 -15.97 -15.87
CA ILE A 819 1.13 -16.89 -15.48
C ILE A 819 0.75 -17.78 -14.29
N SER A 820 -0.24 -17.39 -13.49
CA SER A 820 -0.71 -18.15 -12.31
C SER A 820 -2.16 -17.81 -12.02
N GLY A 821 -3.04 -18.25 -12.92
CA GLY A 821 -4.47 -17.95 -12.85
C GLY A 821 -5.18 -18.65 -11.69
N ASP A 822 -6.41 -18.21 -11.43
CA ASP A 822 -7.32 -18.80 -10.45
C ASP A 822 -8.46 -19.57 -11.14
N GLN A 823 -8.98 -20.61 -10.49
CA GLN A 823 -10.02 -21.46 -11.08
C GLN A 823 -11.43 -20.82 -11.07
N LYS A 824 -11.61 -19.68 -10.40
CA LYS A 824 -12.91 -19.02 -10.26
C LYS A 824 -13.13 -17.98 -11.35
N TYR A 825 -12.14 -17.17 -11.70
CA TYR A 825 -12.29 -16.05 -12.62
C TYR A 825 -11.36 -16.08 -13.85
N ASN A 826 -10.06 -16.32 -13.69
CA ASN A 826 -9.14 -16.37 -14.84
C ASN A 826 -8.19 -17.57 -14.80
N PRO A 827 -8.30 -18.52 -15.76
CA PRO A 827 -7.38 -19.65 -15.84
C PRO A 827 -5.98 -19.25 -16.34
N THR A 828 -4.96 -20.03 -15.97
CA THR A 828 -3.57 -19.86 -16.44
C THR A 828 -3.47 -20.04 -17.97
N GLY A 829 -2.77 -19.16 -18.68
CA GLY A 829 -2.54 -19.25 -20.12
C GLY A 829 -2.75 -17.94 -20.87
N LEU A 830 -2.82 -18.03 -22.20
CA LEU A 830 -3.07 -16.89 -23.09
C LEU A 830 -4.55 -16.49 -23.02
N LEU A 831 -4.81 -15.30 -22.45
CA LEU A 831 -6.15 -14.80 -22.22
C LEU A 831 -6.66 -13.91 -23.34
N ARG A 832 -5.81 -13.03 -23.87
CA ARG A 832 -6.23 -12.03 -24.85
C ARG A 832 -5.19 -11.76 -25.93
N ILE A 833 -5.66 -11.68 -27.18
CA ILE A 833 -4.92 -11.12 -28.32
C ILE A 833 -5.81 -10.11 -29.03
N HIS A 834 -5.33 -8.87 -29.07
CA HIS A 834 -5.96 -7.78 -29.81
C HIS A 834 -5.06 -7.39 -30.98
N LEU A 835 -5.43 -7.86 -32.17
CA LEU A 835 -4.68 -7.61 -33.41
C LEU A 835 -4.99 -6.23 -33.98
N LYS A 836 -3.97 -5.58 -34.54
CA LYS A 836 -4.16 -4.42 -35.42
C LYS A 836 -5.12 -4.79 -36.56
N ASP A 837 -6.11 -3.93 -36.81
CA ASP A 837 -7.20 -4.15 -37.79
C ASP A 837 -8.12 -5.38 -37.55
N GLY A 838 -8.01 -6.04 -36.40
CA GLY A 838 -8.90 -7.14 -35.99
C GLY A 838 -10.22 -6.70 -35.36
N ASN A 839 -10.99 -7.68 -34.87
CA ASN A 839 -12.13 -7.47 -33.98
C ASN A 839 -11.77 -7.98 -32.57
N PRO A 840 -11.82 -7.13 -31.52
CA PRO A 840 -11.36 -7.49 -30.18
C PRO A 840 -12.22 -8.59 -29.50
N GLN A 841 -13.42 -8.89 -30.03
CA GLN A 841 -14.28 -9.97 -29.50
C GLN A 841 -13.91 -11.38 -30.03
N LEU A 842 -13.18 -11.48 -31.15
CA LEU A 842 -13.04 -12.74 -31.91
C LEU A 842 -11.77 -13.55 -31.62
N GLY A 843 -10.69 -12.89 -31.19
CA GLY A 843 -9.49 -13.60 -30.72
C GLY A 843 -9.76 -14.27 -29.37
N PRO A 844 -8.77 -14.93 -28.74
CA PRO A 844 -8.84 -15.02 -27.29
C PRO A 844 -9.03 -13.58 -26.78
N SER A 845 -10.10 -13.34 -26.03
CA SER A 845 -10.52 -12.00 -25.58
C SER A 845 -10.70 -11.93 -24.06
N ASP A 846 -10.85 -13.09 -23.42
CA ASP A 846 -10.80 -13.37 -21.99
C ASP A 846 -10.61 -14.90 -21.83
N GLY A 847 -10.28 -15.35 -20.63
CA GLY A 847 -10.35 -16.77 -20.25
C GLY A 847 -11.78 -17.17 -19.88
N CYS A 848 -12.05 -18.47 -19.90
CA CYS A 848 -13.33 -19.03 -19.47
C CYS A 848 -13.14 -19.84 -18.19
N ALA A 849 -13.51 -19.28 -17.03
CA ALA A 849 -13.50 -19.98 -15.75
C ALA A 849 -14.85 -20.65 -15.42
N ALA A 850 -14.87 -21.49 -14.38
CA ALA A 850 -16.04 -22.27 -13.97
C ALA A 850 -17.27 -21.40 -13.68
N PHE A 851 -17.06 -20.23 -13.08
CA PHE A 851 -18.13 -19.29 -12.73
C PHE A 851 -18.97 -18.85 -13.94
N TYR A 852 -18.35 -18.68 -15.12
CA TYR A 852 -19.05 -18.27 -16.34
C TYR A 852 -19.45 -19.44 -17.23
N SER A 853 -18.62 -20.47 -17.32
CA SER A 853 -18.89 -21.61 -18.21
C SER A 853 -20.14 -22.38 -17.81
N GLY A 854 -20.51 -22.36 -16.52
CA GLY A 854 -21.67 -23.05 -15.96
C GLY A 854 -21.55 -24.58 -16.05
N LYS A 855 -20.36 -25.10 -16.35
CA LYS A 855 -20.06 -26.52 -16.60
C LYS A 855 -18.74 -26.95 -15.96
N ASP A 856 -18.24 -26.21 -14.97
CA ASP A 856 -16.94 -26.43 -14.31
C ASP A 856 -15.76 -26.54 -15.30
N GLN A 857 -15.87 -25.89 -16.45
CA GLN A 857 -14.81 -25.88 -17.45
C GLN A 857 -13.93 -24.65 -17.30
N LEU A 858 -12.63 -24.91 -17.23
CA LEU A 858 -11.54 -23.95 -17.24
C LEU A 858 -10.86 -23.99 -18.60
N PHE A 859 -10.73 -22.83 -19.23
CA PHE A 859 -10.10 -22.73 -20.53
C PHE A 859 -9.41 -21.37 -20.73
N ALA A 860 -8.13 -21.42 -21.10
CA ALA A 860 -7.35 -20.39 -21.75
C ALA A 860 -6.61 -21.02 -22.93
N VAL A 861 -6.20 -20.23 -23.93
CA VAL A 861 -5.38 -20.76 -25.02
C VAL A 861 -4.03 -21.17 -24.44
N GLY A 862 -3.61 -22.40 -24.69
CA GLY A 862 -2.38 -22.95 -24.14
C GLY A 862 -2.28 -24.46 -24.39
N PRO A 863 -1.14 -25.09 -24.05
CA PRO A 863 -0.96 -26.51 -24.25
C PRO A 863 -1.74 -27.33 -23.22
N ALA A 864 -2.42 -28.35 -23.71
CA ALA A 864 -2.81 -29.51 -22.94
C ALA A 864 -2.00 -30.73 -23.41
N TRP A 865 -1.75 -31.69 -22.53
CA TRP A 865 -1.02 -32.91 -22.87
C TRP A 865 -1.64 -34.12 -22.19
N LYS A 866 -1.39 -35.30 -22.76
CA LYS A 866 -1.80 -36.56 -22.13
C LYS A 866 -0.82 -36.95 -21.02
N SER A 867 -1.37 -37.31 -19.87
CA SER A 867 -0.65 -37.98 -18.79
C SER A 867 -0.24 -39.40 -19.20
N ALA A 868 0.63 -40.03 -18.41
CA ALA A 868 0.95 -41.45 -18.56
C ALA A 868 -0.29 -42.37 -18.46
N ASP A 869 -1.31 -41.95 -17.70
CA ASP A 869 -2.57 -42.68 -17.51
C ASP A 869 -3.60 -42.43 -18.63
N GLY A 870 -3.27 -41.52 -19.56
CA GLY A 870 -4.09 -41.21 -20.75
C GLY A 870 -5.06 -40.03 -20.59
N ASP A 871 -5.12 -39.42 -19.40
CA ASP A 871 -5.94 -38.25 -19.12
C ASP A 871 -5.34 -36.96 -19.70
N TRP A 872 -6.19 -36.02 -20.09
CA TRP A 872 -5.75 -34.70 -20.53
C TRP A 872 -5.48 -33.78 -19.33
N ILE A 873 -4.26 -33.28 -19.24
CA ILE A 873 -3.87 -32.23 -18.30
C ILE A 873 -3.84 -30.93 -19.10
N LYS A 874 -4.55 -29.90 -18.63
CA LYS A 874 -4.54 -28.58 -19.25
C LYS A 874 -3.74 -27.61 -18.39
N LEU A 875 -2.89 -26.79 -19.02
CA LEU A 875 -2.22 -25.70 -18.32
C LEU A 875 -3.23 -24.77 -17.61
N ALA A 876 -4.37 -24.52 -18.27
CA ALA A 876 -5.49 -23.73 -17.75
C ALA A 876 -6.13 -24.23 -16.45
N GLU A 877 -5.91 -25.50 -16.08
CA GLU A 877 -6.46 -26.09 -14.85
C GLU A 877 -5.46 -26.01 -13.68
N LEU A 878 -4.21 -25.64 -13.94
CA LEU A 878 -3.14 -25.57 -12.94
C LEU A 878 -3.13 -24.22 -12.21
N THR A 879 -2.87 -24.25 -10.91
CA THR A 879 -2.75 -23.07 -10.03
C THR A 879 -1.52 -23.16 -9.13
N GLY A 880 -1.09 -22.02 -8.58
CA GLY A 880 0.01 -21.95 -7.60
C GLY A 880 1.37 -22.37 -8.14
N GLN A 881 1.60 -22.14 -9.44
CA GLN A 881 2.87 -22.44 -10.10
C GLN A 881 3.77 -21.21 -10.07
N GLU A 882 5.09 -21.42 -10.05
CA GLU A 882 6.10 -20.35 -10.13
C GLU A 882 6.81 -20.43 -11.50
N PRO A 883 6.22 -19.88 -12.58
CA PRO A 883 6.83 -19.94 -13.90
C PRO A 883 7.99 -18.94 -14.04
N THR A 884 8.77 -19.14 -15.09
CA THR A 884 9.80 -18.19 -15.52
C THR A 884 9.36 -17.47 -16.79
N VAL A 885 9.51 -16.15 -16.82
CA VAL A 885 9.27 -15.29 -17.98
C VAL A 885 10.61 -14.77 -18.49
N GLU A 886 10.97 -15.14 -19.71
CA GLU A 886 12.20 -14.71 -20.38
C GLU A 886 11.86 -13.80 -21.56
N VAL A 887 12.26 -12.52 -21.50
CA VAL A 887 12.16 -11.61 -22.64
C VAL A 887 13.34 -11.85 -23.58
N LEU A 888 13.05 -12.35 -24.78
CA LEU A 888 14.05 -12.73 -25.78
C LEU A 888 14.40 -11.56 -26.71
N ASP A 889 13.40 -10.77 -27.09
CA ASP A 889 13.55 -9.59 -27.94
C ASP A 889 12.40 -8.61 -27.67
N ALA A 890 12.65 -7.31 -27.77
CA ALA A 890 11.62 -6.29 -27.60
C ALA A 890 11.93 -5.04 -28.44
N THR A 891 11.31 -4.96 -29.62
CA THR A 891 11.37 -3.85 -30.56
C THR A 891 9.96 -3.47 -31.01
N VAL A 892 9.80 -2.25 -31.53
CA VAL A 892 8.49 -1.75 -32.02
C VAL A 892 7.85 -2.72 -33.02
N ASP A 893 8.64 -3.32 -33.91
CA ASP A 893 8.15 -4.22 -34.98
C ASP A 893 8.05 -5.69 -34.55
N GLN A 894 8.68 -6.06 -33.44
CA GLN A 894 8.66 -7.43 -32.94
C GLN A 894 8.98 -7.48 -31.44
N VAL A 895 8.13 -8.17 -30.70
CA VAL A 895 8.45 -8.61 -29.33
C VAL A 895 8.40 -10.12 -29.24
N ARG A 896 9.36 -10.71 -28.53
CA ARG A 896 9.49 -12.15 -28.36
C ARG A 896 9.78 -12.47 -26.90
N PHE A 897 9.02 -13.39 -26.33
CA PHE A 897 9.22 -13.84 -24.95
C PHE A 897 8.80 -15.29 -24.77
N LYS A 898 9.29 -15.92 -23.70
CA LYS A 898 9.03 -17.31 -23.37
C LYS A 898 8.52 -17.44 -21.94
N VAL A 899 7.43 -18.16 -21.76
CA VAL A 899 6.92 -18.59 -20.45
C VAL A 899 7.26 -20.06 -20.27
N SER A 900 7.88 -20.43 -19.16
CA SER A 900 8.23 -21.83 -18.86
C SER A 900 7.76 -22.25 -17.48
N TYR A 901 7.07 -23.39 -17.43
CA TYR A 901 6.59 -24.06 -16.23
C TYR A 901 7.37 -25.34 -16.00
N ARG A 902 7.79 -25.55 -14.76
CA ARG A 902 8.33 -26.84 -14.30
C ARG A 902 7.33 -27.44 -13.32
N LEU A 903 6.80 -28.61 -13.67
CA LEU A 903 5.68 -29.25 -12.99
C LEU A 903 6.13 -30.62 -12.49
N ASP A 904 5.96 -30.90 -11.20
CA ASP A 904 6.25 -32.23 -10.64
C ASP A 904 4.94 -33.01 -10.43
N GLN A 905 4.91 -34.25 -10.92
CA GLN A 905 3.77 -35.13 -10.76
C GLN A 905 3.86 -35.88 -9.41
N ASN A 906 2.87 -35.68 -8.53
CA ASN A 906 2.79 -36.41 -7.27
C ASN A 906 2.33 -37.87 -7.47
N ALA A 907 2.43 -38.70 -6.43
CA ALA A 907 2.05 -40.13 -6.48
C ALA A 907 0.56 -40.40 -6.78
N SER A 908 -0.31 -39.38 -6.68
CA SER A 908 -1.73 -39.44 -7.03
C SER A 908 -2.05 -38.87 -8.42
N GLY A 909 -1.04 -38.56 -9.25
CA GLY A 909 -1.20 -38.05 -10.60
C GLY A 909 -1.52 -36.55 -10.71
N THR A 910 -1.56 -35.82 -9.59
CA THR A 910 -1.77 -34.36 -9.54
C THR A 910 -0.44 -33.63 -9.63
N PHE A 911 -0.39 -32.53 -10.40
CA PHE A 911 0.82 -31.72 -10.53
C PHE A 911 0.89 -30.68 -9.41
N VAL A 912 2.08 -30.53 -8.81
CA VAL A 912 2.37 -29.50 -7.82
C VAL A 912 3.56 -28.68 -8.35
N GLY A 913 3.56 -27.38 -8.07
CA GLY A 913 4.66 -26.51 -8.49
C GLY A 913 5.95 -26.88 -7.79
N VAL A 914 7.06 -26.88 -8.55
CA VAL A 914 8.40 -27.04 -7.99
C VAL A 914 8.82 -25.69 -7.42
N THR A 915 8.86 -25.55 -6.10
CA THR A 915 9.48 -24.37 -5.49
C THR A 915 10.98 -24.40 -5.77
N GLN A 916 11.44 -23.55 -6.70
CA GLN A 916 12.86 -23.25 -6.81
C GLN A 916 13.27 -22.51 -5.54
N ALA A 917 13.82 -23.24 -4.56
CA ALA A 917 14.63 -22.62 -3.53
C ALA A 917 15.82 -21.97 -4.25
N ASN A 918 15.84 -20.63 -4.29
CA ASN A 918 16.96 -19.85 -4.79
C ASN A 918 18.25 -20.37 -4.15
N THR A 919 19.08 -21.02 -4.97
CA THR A 919 20.39 -21.51 -4.54
C THR A 919 21.33 -20.31 -4.47
N VAL A 920 21.36 -19.62 -3.33
CA VAL A 920 22.49 -18.76 -2.99
C VAL A 920 23.66 -19.70 -2.70
N ALA A 921 24.61 -19.75 -3.62
CA ALA A 921 25.85 -20.50 -3.43
C ALA A 921 26.66 -19.86 -2.29
N LEU A 922 26.54 -20.40 -1.08
CA LEU A 922 27.54 -20.24 -0.03
C LEU A 922 28.35 -21.55 0.04
N ASN A 923 29.51 -21.53 -0.59
CA ASN A 923 30.53 -22.56 -0.41
C ASN A 923 30.99 -22.55 1.05
N GLY A 924 30.54 -23.51 1.84
CA GLY A 924 30.98 -23.72 3.21
C GLY A 924 30.34 -24.97 3.80
N THR A 925 31.14 -26.00 4.04
CA THR A 925 30.74 -27.25 4.67
C THR A 925 30.09 -27.02 6.04
N ALA A 926 28.82 -27.37 6.21
CA ALA A 926 28.17 -27.40 7.51
C ALA A 926 27.19 -28.58 7.63
N SER A 927 27.50 -29.48 8.57
CA SER A 927 26.69 -30.60 9.03
C SER A 927 25.56 -30.11 9.95
N TRP A 928 24.28 -30.23 9.57
CA TRP A 928 23.16 -29.99 10.49
C TRP A 928 21.91 -30.83 10.14
N TYR A 929 21.79 -32.02 10.73
CA TYR A 929 20.49 -32.69 10.94
C TYR A 929 20.50 -33.38 12.31
N SER A 930 20.07 -32.66 13.36
CA SER A 930 19.69 -33.25 14.66
C SER A 930 18.91 -32.32 15.60
N THR A 931 18.70 -31.03 15.27
CA THR A 931 18.18 -30.04 16.23
C THR A 931 16.66 -29.87 16.22
N GLY A 932 15.96 -29.98 15.10
CA GLY A 932 14.51 -29.67 15.01
C GLY A 932 13.58 -30.63 15.78
N ALA A 933 13.75 -31.95 15.60
CA ALA A 933 12.92 -32.94 16.29
C ALA A 933 13.26 -33.07 17.80
N ALA A 934 14.52 -32.87 18.16
CA ALA A 934 14.96 -32.88 19.55
C ALA A 934 14.47 -31.64 20.33
N GLU A 935 14.38 -30.47 19.69
CA GLU A 935 13.86 -29.24 20.32
C GLU A 935 12.33 -29.29 20.51
N ILE A 936 11.57 -29.85 19.57
CA ILE A 936 10.12 -30.08 19.76
C ILE A 936 9.85 -31.12 20.87
N GLY A 937 10.62 -32.21 20.90
CA GLY A 937 10.56 -33.21 21.97
C GLY A 937 10.88 -32.64 23.35
N LYS A 938 11.93 -31.81 23.46
CA LYS A 938 12.28 -31.08 24.70
C LYS A 938 11.24 -30.03 25.08
N TRP A 939 10.60 -29.38 24.11
CA TRP A 939 9.53 -28.41 24.34
C TRP A 939 8.28 -29.09 24.92
N PHE A 940 7.86 -30.23 24.36
CA PHE A 940 6.74 -30.99 24.91
C PHE A 940 7.04 -31.64 26.28
N GLN A 941 8.26 -32.13 26.52
CA GLN A 941 8.69 -32.64 27.84
C GLN A 941 8.64 -31.56 28.94
N ARG A 942 8.93 -30.29 28.62
CA ARG A 942 8.84 -29.17 29.56
C ARG A 942 7.39 -28.78 29.88
N THR A 943 6.47 -28.95 28.93
CA THR A 943 5.07 -28.51 29.07
C THR A 943 4.21 -29.54 29.82
N PHE A 944 4.50 -30.85 29.71
CA PHE A 944 3.73 -31.95 30.32
C PHE A 944 4.32 -32.52 31.63
N ASN A 945 4.98 -31.68 32.44
CA ASN A 945 5.28 -31.91 33.87
C ASN A 945 5.68 -33.35 34.27
N GLY A 946 6.72 -33.91 33.62
CA GLY A 946 7.39 -35.14 34.09
C GLY A 946 6.83 -36.47 33.56
N HIS A 947 6.05 -36.48 32.48
CA HIS A 947 5.68 -37.71 31.77
C HIS A 947 6.49 -37.90 30.48
N ASP A 948 6.88 -39.14 30.17
CA ASP A 948 7.65 -39.46 28.97
C ASP A 948 6.78 -39.42 27.72
N ILE A 949 7.29 -38.81 26.64
CA ILE A 949 6.59 -38.63 25.36
C ILE A 949 7.35 -39.44 24.32
N TYR A 950 6.67 -40.37 23.65
CA TYR A 950 7.31 -41.36 22.79
C TYR A 950 6.99 -41.22 21.30
N GLU A 951 5.93 -40.50 20.90
CA GLU A 951 5.65 -40.32 19.47
C GLU A 951 4.79 -39.08 19.16
N VAL A 952 5.17 -38.35 18.10
CA VAL A 952 4.36 -37.28 17.48
C VAL A 952 4.10 -37.71 16.04
N GLN A 953 2.84 -37.99 15.70
CA GLN A 953 2.41 -38.29 14.34
C GLN A 953 1.61 -37.11 13.78
N SER A 954 2.06 -36.52 12.67
CA SER A 954 1.33 -35.48 11.94
C SER A 954 0.49 -36.09 10.82
N ARG A 955 -0.78 -35.67 10.69
CA ARG A 955 -1.57 -35.90 9.47
C ARG A 955 -1.87 -34.56 8.81
N THR A 956 -1.34 -34.36 7.60
CA THR A 956 -1.62 -33.19 6.77
C THR A 956 -2.81 -33.48 5.86
N GLY A 957 -3.84 -32.66 5.96
CA GLY A 957 -4.89 -32.55 4.94
C GLY A 957 -4.64 -31.30 4.12
N MET A 958 -4.46 -31.44 2.80
CA MET A 958 -4.43 -30.30 1.88
C MET A 958 -5.75 -29.52 2.05
N ASN A 959 -5.68 -28.29 2.53
CA ASN A 959 -6.77 -27.30 2.71
C ASN A 959 -7.51 -27.20 4.05
N SER A 960 -7.12 -27.91 5.13
CA SER A 960 -7.82 -27.76 6.42
C SER A 960 -6.97 -27.39 7.63
N GLY A 961 -5.65 -27.63 7.63
CA GLY A 961 -4.77 -27.42 8.77
C GLY A 961 -3.92 -28.66 9.06
N CYS A 962 -3.05 -28.59 10.08
CA CYS A 962 -2.22 -29.70 10.52
C CYS A 962 -2.76 -30.28 11.83
N GLU A 963 -3.08 -31.58 11.85
CA GLU A 963 -3.45 -32.29 13.08
C GLU A 963 -2.23 -33.05 13.62
N LEU A 964 -1.84 -32.75 14.86
CA LEU A 964 -0.76 -33.39 15.59
C LEU A 964 -1.34 -34.35 16.61
N LYS A 965 -1.02 -35.63 16.49
CA LYS A 965 -1.28 -36.65 17.50
C LYS A 965 -0.06 -36.82 18.39
N THR A 966 -0.23 -36.59 19.69
CA THR A 966 0.81 -36.82 20.70
C THR A 966 0.35 -37.92 21.65
N THR A 967 1.12 -39.01 21.75
CA THR A 967 0.85 -40.10 22.69
C THR A 967 1.65 -39.92 23.98
N ILE A 968 0.96 -39.87 25.11
CA ILE A 968 1.52 -39.60 26.44
C ILE A 968 1.45 -40.88 27.25
N SER A 969 2.57 -41.35 27.80
CA SER A 969 2.66 -42.63 28.53
C SER A 969 3.05 -42.43 30.01
N GLY A 970 2.99 -43.50 30.81
CA GLY A 970 3.28 -43.45 32.25
C GLY A 970 2.13 -42.87 33.10
N LEU A 971 0.92 -42.84 32.54
CA LEU A 971 -0.30 -42.46 33.26
C LEU A 971 -0.88 -43.68 34.00
N LYS A 972 -1.68 -43.43 35.04
CA LYS A 972 -2.32 -44.53 35.79
C LYS A 972 -3.34 -45.23 34.87
N PRO A 973 -3.25 -46.56 34.66
CA PRO A 973 -4.14 -47.28 33.78
C PRO A 973 -5.61 -47.05 34.12
N ASN A 974 -6.45 -46.85 33.09
CA ASN A 974 -7.90 -46.63 33.19
C ASN A 974 -8.34 -45.39 33.98
N GLN A 975 -7.44 -44.45 34.30
CA GLN A 975 -7.78 -43.20 34.98
C GLN A 975 -8.19 -42.10 33.98
N GLN A 976 -9.19 -41.28 34.33
CA GLN A 976 -9.60 -40.12 33.54
C GLN A 976 -8.75 -38.88 33.84
N TYR A 977 -8.37 -38.18 32.78
CA TYR A 977 -7.60 -36.94 32.80
C TYR A 977 -8.34 -35.86 32.00
N ALA A 978 -8.27 -34.62 32.48
CA ALA A 978 -8.75 -33.47 31.71
C ALA A 978 -7.62 -32.94 30.82
N VAL A 979 -7.94 -32.65 29.55
CA VAL A 979 -6.98 -32.21 28.52
C VAL A 979 -7.40 -30.83 28.00
N GLY A 980 -6.47 -29.87 28.01
CA GLY A 980 -6.71 -28.52 27.50
C GLY A 980 -5.50 -27.95 26.76
N ALA A 981 -5.75 -27.10 25.77
CA ALA A 981 -4.74 -26.37 25.00
C ALA A 981 -5.09 -24.87 24.95
N VAL A 982 -4.11 -24.00 25.19
CA VAL A 982 -4.23 -22.54 25.08
C VAL A 982 -3.16 -22.02 24.14
N SER A 983 -3.54 -21.32 23.08
CA SER A 983 -2.62 -20.64 22.16
C SER A 983 -2.52 -19.15 22.49
N GLY A 984 -1.31 -18.60 22.55
CA GLY A 984 -1.08 -17.18 22.80
C GLY A 984 0.28 -16.69 22.30
N PHE A 985 0.43 -15.37 22.27
CA PHE A 985 1.67 -14.68 21.87
C PHE A 985 2.56 -14.40 23.09
N ARG A 986 3.87 -14.59 22.94
CA ARG A 986 4.87 -13.94 23.78
C ARG A 986 5.26 -12.56 23.21
N ASP A 987 5.89 -11.73 24.03
CA ASP A 987 6.30 -10.35 23.69
C ASP A 987 7.27 -10.23 22.49
N ASP A 988 7.77 -11.36 21.97
CA ASP A 988 8.62 -11.47 20.78
C ASP A 988 7.85 -11.95 19.53
N GLU A 989 6.52 -11.86 19.53
CA GLU A 989 5.61 -12.29 18.44
C GLU A 989 5.68 -13.79 18.09
N ARG A 990 6.32 -14.63 18.92
CA ARG A 990 6.29 -16.09 18.71
C ARG A 990 5.01 -16.70 19.28
N TRP A 991 4.38 -17.58 18.48
CA TRP A 991 3.25 -18.39 18.89
C TRP A 991 3.69 -19.50 19.86
N GLN A 992 2.99 -19.66 20.98
CA GLN A 992 3.10 -20.83 21.85
C GLN A 992 1.73 -21.48 22.07
N VAL A 993 1.70 -22.82 22.05
CA VAL A 993 0.54 -23.63 22.44
C VAL A 993 0.87 -24.30 23.78
N LEU A 994 0.21 -23.91 24.85
CA LEU A 994 0.35 -24.52 26.17
C LEU A 994 -0.68 -25.64 26.31
N CYS A 995 -0.22 -26.88 26.47
CA CYS A 995 -1.09 -28.04 26.70
C CYS A 995 -0.91 -28.57 28.12
N GLY A 996 -2.00 -28.86 28.84
CA GLY A 996 -1.97 -29.35 30.22
C GLY A 996 -2.72 -30.67 30.43
N LEU A 997 -2.21 -31.51 31.34
CA LEU A 997 -2.86 -32.74 31.83
C LEU A 997 -2.99 -32.70 33.34
N THR A 998 -4.21 -32.89 33.87
CA THR A 998 -4.42 -32.99 35.33
C THR A 998 -5.30 -34.19 35.71
N PRO A 999 -4.97 -34.94 36.78
CA PRO A 999 -5.81 -36.04 37.24
C PRO A 999 -7.04 -35.52 38.02
N ASN A 1000 -8.24 -35.82 37.51
CA ASN A 1000 -9.55 -35.68 38.17
C ASN A 1000 -9.72 -34.52 39.17
N LYS A 1001 -9.77 -33.27 38.68
CA LYS A 1001 -10.39 -32.15 39.42
C LYS A 1001 -11.21 -31.29 38.47
N THR A 1002 -12.37 -30.85 38.97
CA THR A 1002 -13.39 -30.05 38.29
C THR A 1002 -12.85 -28.81 37.58
N ASP A 1003 -13.54 -28.40 36.52
CA ASP A 1003 -13.21 -27.32 35.55
C ASP A 1003 -12.65 -26.02 36.14
N ALA A 1004 -12.93 -25.72 37.42
CA ALA A 1004 -12.51 -24.50 38.11
C ALA A 1004 -11.01 -24.44 38.49
N VAL A 1005 -10.27 -25.57 38.46
CA VAL A 1005 -8.83 -25.61 38.80
C VAL A 1005 -7.92 -25.49 37.57
N LEU A 1006 -8.37 -25.94 36.39
CA LEU A 1006 -7.62 -25.79 35.13
C LEU A 1006 -7.44 -24.32 34.73
N SER A 1007 -8.46 -23.49 34.99
CA SER A 1007 -8.35 -22.04 34.81
C SER A 1007 -7.30 -21.43 35.75
N ARG A 1008 -7.33 -21.73 37.07
CA ARG A 1008 -6.35 -21.20 38.03
C ARG A 1008 -4.91 -21.70 37.81
N GLY A 1009 -4.72 -22.98 37.48
CA GLY A 1009 -3.40 -23.56 37.25
C GLY A 1009 -2.72 -23.05 35.98
N MET A 1010 -3.48 -22.78 34.91
CA MET A 1010 -2.96 -22.12 33.72
C MET A 1010 -2.71 -20.62 33.96
N THR A 1011 -3.47 -19.96 34.83
CA THR A 1011 -3.19 -18.56 35.24
C THR A 1011 -1.89 -18.45 36.05
N GLU A 1012 -1.56 -19.43 36.90
CA GLU A 1012 -0.29 -19.44 37.66
C GLU A 1012 0.95 -19.75 36.79
N LEU A 1013 0.81 -20.57 35.74
CA LEU A 1013 1.87 -20.82 34.73
C LEU A 1013 2.06 -19.63 33.76
N THR A 1014 1.06 -18.75 33.63
CA THR A 1014 1.07 -17.57 32.75
C THR A 1014 1.33 -16.27 33.49
N GLY A 1015 2.06 -16.33 34.62
CA GLY A 1015 2.35 -15.19 35.51
C GLY A 1015 2.88 -13.91 34.85
N ASP A 1016 3.38 -13.97 33.61
CA ASP A 1016 3.71 -12.80 32.77
C ASP A 1016 2.98 -12.75 31.40
N VAL A 1017 2.23 -13.79 31.01
CA VAL A 1017 1.66 -13.97 29.64
C VAL A 1017 0.14 -13.72 29.58
N ALA A 1018 -0.54 -13.50 30.71
CA ALA A 1018 -2.02 -13.44 30.77
C ALA A 1018 -2.69 -12.20 30.12
N ARG A 1019 -1.98 -11.34 29.37
CA ARG A 1019 -2.58 -10.15 28.70
C ARG A 1019 -2.91 -10.35 27.21
N ARG A 1020 -2.63 -11.51 26.62
CA ARG A 1020 -2.88 -11.83 25.19
C ARG A 1020 -3.31 -13.28 24.93
N SER A 1021 -4.11 -13.86 25.82
CA SER A 1021 -4.66 -15.21 25.61
C SER A 1021 -6.05 -15.12 25.00
N PHE A 1022 -6.24 -15.66 23.79
CA PHE A 1022 -7.58 -15.93 23.25
C PHE A 1022 -8.04 -17.30 23.77
N TYR A 1023 -9.13 -17.33 24.54
CA TYR A 1023 -9.89 -18.57 24.70
C TYR A 1023 -10.72 -18.76 23.43
N HIS A 1024 -10.35 -19.70 22.57
CA HIS A 1024 -11.12 -20.04 21.38
C HIS A 1024 -12.04 -21.24 21.70
N PRO A 1025 -13.37 -21.06 21.84
CA PRO A 1025 -14.28 -22.18 21.75
C PRO A 1025 -14.47 -22.49 20.26
N LEU A 1026 -13.65 -23.39 19.71
CA LEU A 1026 -13.88 -23.94 18.38
C LEU A 1026 -15.14 -24.83 18.44
N ILE A 1027 -16.25 -24.30 17.96
CA ILE A 1027 -17.49 -25.04 17.70
C ILE A 1027 -17.62 -25.17 16.18
N HIS A 1028 -17.33 -26.34 15.63
CA HIS A 1028 -17.98 -26.79 14.38
C HIS A 1028 -18.09 -28.32 14.34
N GLN A 1029 -19.32 -28.77 14.07
CA GLN A 1029 -19.74 -30.12 13.68
C GLN A 1029 -19.51 -31.26 14.70
N GLY A 1030 -20.45 -31.38 15.64
CA GLY A 1030 -20.97 -32.71 16.04
C GLY A 1030 -20.21 -33.50 17.12
N ARG A 1031 -19.18 -32.98 17.79
CA ARG A 1031 -18.59 -33.58 19.00
C ARG A 1031 -18.30 -32.52 20.08
N LYS A 1032 -18.49 -32.90 21.35
CA LYS A 1032 -18.61 -32.06 22.56
C LYS A 1032 -17.41 -31.12 22.85
N PRO A 1033 -17.60 -30.01 23.60
CA PRO A 1033 -16.53 -29.08 24.01
C PRO A 1033 -15.71 -29.65 25.19
N MET A 1034 -14.40 -29.31 25.26
CA MET A 1034 -13.41 -29.67 26.32
C MET A 1034 -13.49 -31.11 26.83
N GLY A 1035 -12.67 -32.00 26.27
CA GLY A 1035 -12.75 -33.44 26.51
C GLY A 1035 -11.87 -33.96 27.65
N THR A 1036 -12.46 -34.72 28.57
CA THR A 1036 -11.72 -35.67 29.39
C THR A 1036 -11.31 -36.87 28.53
N ALA A 1037 -10.07 -37.33 28.69
CA ALA A 1037 -9.54 -38.54 28.04
C ALA A 1037 -9.19 -39.58 29.11
N GLN A 1038 -9.52 -40.85 28.86
CA GLN A 1038 -9.20 -41.95 29.77
C GLN A 1038 -7.93 -42.65 29.28
N ALA A 1039 -6.97 -42.85 30.19
CA ALA A 1039 -5.77 -43.63 29.88
C ALA A 1039 -6.13 -45.08 29.59
N SER A 1040 -5.53 -45.65 28.54
CA SER A 1040 -5.65 -47.06 28.20
C SER A 1040 -5.03 -47.97 29.28
N ALA A 1041 -5.24 -49.27 29.15
CA ALA A 1041 -4.79 -50.27 30.13
C ALA A 1041 -3.25 -50.34 30.28
N ASP A 1042 -2.51 -49.86 29.30
CA ASP A 1042 -1.04 -49.72 29.31
C ASP A 1042 -0.57 -48.34 29.83
N GLY A 1043 -1.49 -47.49 30.29
CA GLY A 1043 -1.16 -46.19 30.88
C GLY A 1043 -0.81 -45.12 29.85
N THR A 1044 -1.41 -45.18 28.65
CA THR A 1044 -1.21 -44.18 27.59
C THR A 1044 -2.47 -43.36 27.26
N ILE A 1045 -2.32 -42.12 26.79
CA ILE A 1045 -3.39 -41.26 26.26
C ILE A 1045 -2.91 -40.61 24.96
N ASP A 1046 -3.77 -40.65 23.94
CA ASP A 1046 -3.57 -39.90 22.70
C ASP A 1046 -4.26 -38.53 22.78
N VAL A 1047 -3.49 -37.46 22.58
CA VAL A 1047 -3.98 -36.07 22.52
C VAL A 1047 -3.82 -35.53 21.10
N TYR A 1048 -4.90 -34.96 20.56
CA TYR A 1048 -4.93 -34.41 19.21
C TYR A 1048 -4.98 -32.89 19.29
N THR A 1049 -4.04 -32.21 18.64
CA THR A 1049 -3.96 -30.74 18.57
C THR A 1049 -4.06 -30.31 17.10
N PHE A 1050 -4.93 -29.34 16.83
CA PHE A 1050 -5.16 -28.84 15.47
C PHE A 1050 -4.54 -27.47 15.28
N ILE A 1051 -3.75 -27.30 14.22
CA ILE A 1051 -3.17 -26.03 13.77
C ILE A 1051 -3.91 -25.61 12.49
N PRO A 1052 -4.66 -24.51 12.47
CA PRO A 1052 -5.42 -24.12 11.29
C PRO A 1052 -4.52 -23.62 10.14
N ALA A 1053 -5.03 -23.70 8.90
CA ALA A 1053 -4.23 -23.56 7.67
C ALA A 1053 -3.69 -22.14 7.41
N ASP A 1054 -4.38 -21.13 7.89
CA ASP A 1054 -4.00 -19.72 7.90
C ASP A 1054 -2.69 -19.46 8.68
N LEU A 1055 -2.47 -20.22 9.75
CA LEU A 1055 -1.25 -20.16 10.56
C LEU A 1055 -0.04 -20.84 9.91
N VAL A 1056 -0.27 -21.93 9.17
CA VAL A 1056 0.76 -22.70 8.46
C VAL A 1056 1.34 -21.92 7.26
N ASN A 1057 0.52 -21.11 6.59
CA ASN A 1057 0.93 -20.33 5.42
C ASN A 1057 1.48 -18.93 5.76
N SER A 1058 1.46 -18.52 7.03
CA SER A 1058 2.02 -17.23 7.43
C SER A 1058 3.54 -17.31 7.60
N LYS A 1059 4.30 -16.43 6.92
CA LYS A 1059 5.77 -16.30 7.05
C LYS A 1059 6.26 -15.92 8.48
N ARG A 1060 5.36 -15.85 9.47
CA ARG A 1060 5.62 -15.38 10.85
C ARG A 1060 5.65 -16.50 11.90
N CYS A 1061 5.42 -17.75 11.54
CA CYS A 1061 5.45 -18.86 12.50
C CYS A 1061 6.88 -19.44 12.62
N TRP A 1062 7.49 -19.43 13.81
CA TRP A 1062 8.81 -20.05 14.09
C TRP A 1062 8.82 -21.60 13.97
N LEU A 1063 7.70 -22.20 13.58
CA LEU A 1063 7.69 -23.56 13.04
C LEU A 1063 8.31 -23.64 11.64
N ALA A 1064 8.65 -22.50 11.01
CA ALA A 1064 9.37 -22.39 9.74
C ALA A 1064 10.87 -22.78 9.82
N GLY A 1065 11.22 -23.72 10.70
CA GLY A 1065 12.41 -24.57 10.53
C GLY A 1065 12.10 -25.85 9.75
N PHE A 1066 10.82 -26.11 9.48
CA PHE A 1066 10.39 -27.12 8.53
C PHE A 1066 10.14 -26.44 7.19
N THR A 1067 11.16 -26.39 6.33
CA THR A 1067 10.85 -26.78 4.97
C THR A 1067 10.20 -28.14 5.08
N CYS A 1068 9.02 -28.31 4.51
CA CYS A 1068 8.63 -29.63 4.06
C CYS A 1068 9.61 -29.95 2.92
N GLU A 1069 10.86 -30.29 3.25
CA GLU A 1069 11.52 -31.31 2.48
C GLU A 1069 10.59 -32.50 2.65
N SER A 1070 9.82 -32.79 1.60
CA SER A 1070 9.50 -34.17 1.34
C SER A 1070 10.83 -34.90 1.44
N VAL A 1071 11.05 -35.63 2.54
CA VAL A 1071 12.04 -36.69 2.58
C VAL A 1071 11.48 -37.76 1.65
N ASP A 1072 11.56 -37.49 0.36
CA ASP A 1072 11.78 -38.54 -0.60
C ASP A 1072 13.30 -38.69 -0.59
N SER A 1073 13.79 -39.57 0.28
CA SER A 1073 15.18 -40.07 0.27
C SER A 1073 15.50 -40.88 -1.00
N ASN A 1074 14.80 -40.57 -2.09
CA ASN A 1074 14.90 -41.09 -3.43
C ASN A 1074 15.11 -39.95 -4.45
N ALA A 1075 15.89 -38.93 -4.08
CA ALA A 1075 16.33 -37.85 -4.97
C ALA A 1075 17.18 -38.32 -6.18
N ASN A 1076 17.26 -39.63 -6.43
CA ASN A 1076 17.85 -40.21 -7.64
C ASN A 1076 16.89 -41.16 -8.42
N THR A 1077 15.58 -41.19 -8.13
CA THR A 1077 14.61 -41.99 -8.92
C THR A 1077 13.40 -41.23 -9.47
N ASN A 1078 13.23 -39.93 -9.18
CA ASN A 1078 12.04 -39.14 -9.59
C ASN A 1078 12.20 -38.32 -10.88
N ALA A 1079 13.33 -38.40 -11.60
CA ALA A 1079 13.52 -37.71 -12.89
C ALA A 1079 12.47 -38.11 -13.95
N ASP A 1080 11.84 -39.28 -13.78
CA ASP A 1080 10.79 -39.80 -14.67
C ASP A 1080 9.38 -39.22 -14.43
N ARG A 1081 9.21 -38.18 -13.59
CA ARG A 1081 7.88 -37.60 -13.25
C ARG A 1081 7.77 -36.07 -13.37
N THR A 1082 8.81 -35.39 -13.84
CA THR A 1082 8.76 -33.95 -14.08
C THR A 1082 8.31 -33.67 -15.52
N VAL A 1083 7.37 -32.75 -15.67
CA VAL A 1083 6.94 -32.20 -16.96
C VAL A 1083 7.36 -30.74 -17.05
N THR A 1084 8.00 -30.36 -18.16
CA THR A 1084 8.30 -28.96 -18.48
C THR A 1084 7.41 -28.52 -19.63
N ALA A 1085 6.52 -27.57 -19.38
CA ALA A 1085 5.70 -26.93 -20.40
C ALA A 1085 6.26 -25.54 -20.70
N SER A 1086 6.38 -25.17 -21.96
CA SER A 1086 6.83 -23.84 -22.36
C SER A 1086 6.07 -23.33 -23.57
N GLU A 1087 5.88 -22.02 -23.59
CA GLU A 1087 5.23 -21.28 -24.68
C GLU A 1087 6.14 -20.13 -25.07
N THR A 1088 6.55 -20.09 -26.34
CA THR A 1088 7.32 -18.96 -26.90
C THR A 1088 6.41 -18.16 -27.82
N PHE A 1089 6.25 -16.88 -27.50
CA PHE A 1089 5.42 -15.95 -28.26
C PHE A 1089 6.32 -15.06 -29.09
N THR A 1090 5.98 -14.88 -30.37
CA THR A 1090 6.53 -13.85 -31.25
C THR A 1090 5.36 -12.99 -31.72
N VAL A 1091 5.32 -11.75 -31.26
CA VAL A 1091 4.27 -10.78 -31.58
C VAL A 1091 4.84 -9.76 -32.55
N THR A 1092 4.12 -9.52 -33.64
CA THR A 1092 4.44 -8.53 -34.66
C THR A 1092 3.19 -7.67 -34.91
N PRO A 1093 3.30 -6.53 -35.63
CA PRO A 1093 2.14 -5.74 -36.03
C PRO A 1093 1.08 -6.54 -36.80
N ASP A 1094 1.47 -7.65 -37.44
CA ASP A 1094 0.63 -8.39 -38.38
C ASP A 1094 0.12 -9.73 -37.83
N GLU A 1095 0.78 -10.32 -36.85
CA GLU A 1095 0.40 -11.63 -36.30
C GLU A 1095 1.01 -11.91 -34.94
N VAL A 1096 0.40 -12.86 -34.23
CA VAL A 1096 0.98 -13.53 -33.06
C VAL A 1096 1.30 -14.97 -33.44
N LEU A 1097 2.56 -15.34 -33.34
CA LEU A 1097 3.04 -16.70 -33.48
C LEU A 1097 3.30 -17.32 -32.11
N VAL A 1098 2.82 -18.54 -31.88
CA VAL A 1098 3.05 -19.27 -30.64
C VAL A 1098 3.71 -20.62 -30.94
N GLU A 1099 4.77 -20.93 -30.21
CA GLU A 1099 5.45 -22.21 -30.21
C GLU A 1099 5.32 -22.85 -28.83
N ASN A 1100 4.55 -23.94 -28.74
CA ASN A 1100 4.38 -24.73 -27.53
C ASN A 1100 5.32 -25.93 -27.54
N SER A 1101 5.89 -26.24 -26.38
CA SER A 1101 6.68 -27.45 -26.14
C SER A 1101 6.37 -28.00 -24.75
N VAL A 1102 5.96 -29.26 -24.68
CA VAL A 1102 5.80 -29.99 -23.40
C VAL A 1102 6.69 -31.23 -23.42
N GLN A 1103 7.60 -31.32 -22.46
CA GLN A 1103 8.58 -32.40 -22.36
C GLN A 1103 8.44 -33.08 -21.00
N GLY A 1104 8.49 -34.41 -20.97
CA GLY A 1104 8.39 -35.21 -19.75
C GLY A 1104 8.14 -36.68 -20.10
N ALA A 1105 8.36 -37.58 -19.16
CA ALA A 1105 8.10 -39.00 -19.38
C ALA A 1105 6.60 -39.22 -19.69
N GLY A 1106 6.29 -40.01 -20.71
CA GLY A 1106 4.91 -40.31 -21.12
C GLY A 1106 4.23 -39.26 -21.99
N VAL A 1107 4.79 -38.05 -22.12
CA VAL A 1107 4.23 -36.99 -22.98
C VAL A 1107 4.50 -37.32 -24.45
N SER A 1108 3.45 -37.69 -25.19
CA SER A 1108 3.54 -38.06 -26.60
C SER A 1108 2.48 -37.40 -27.49
N GLN A 1109 1.54 -36.68 -26.87
CA GLN A 1109 0.44 -36.02 -27.55
C GLN A 1109 0.14 -34.68 -26.87
N LEU A 1110 -0.03 -33.64 -27.68
CA LEU A 1110 -0.51 -32.32 -27.27
C LEU A 1110 -1.92 -32.06 -27.79
N ARG A 1111 -2.59 -31.10 -27.18
CA ARG A 1111 -3.81 -30.49 -27.67
C ARG A 1111 -3.69 -28.98 -27.51
N ILE A 1112 -4.05 -28.24 -28.56
CA ILE A 1112 -4.29 -26.80 -28.48
C ILE A 1112 -5.80 -26.58 -28.59
N ASP A 1113 -6.35 -25.91 -27.60
CA ASP A 1113 -7.76 -25.53 -27.58
C ASP A 1113 -7.88 -24.04 -27.92
N TYR A 1114 -8.72 -23.70 -28.90
CA TYR A 1114 -8.95 -22.32 -29.34
C TYR A 1114 -10.42 -21.92 -29.16
N PRO A 1115 -10.75 -20.82 -28.46
CA PRO A 1115 -12.12 -20.41 -28.23
C PRO A 1115 -12.64 -19.64 -29.44
N MET A 1116 -13.72 -20.11 -30.05
CA MET A 1116 -14.39 -19.37 -31.12
C MET A 1116 -15.64 -18.72 -30.56
N LEU A 1117 -15.70 -17.39 -30.52
CA LEU A 1117 -16.97 -16.70 -30.28
C LEU A 1117 -17.93 -17.05 -31.42
N VAL A 1118 -19.05 -17.72 -31.12
CA VAL A 1118 -20.03 -18.14 -32.13
C VAL A 1118 -21.27 -17.24 -32.17
N PHE A 1119 -21.58 -16.57 -31.05
CA PHE A 1119 -22.72 -15.67 -30.93
C PHE A 1119 -22.47 -14.65 -29.80
N ASP A 1120 -22.63 -13.35 -30.09
CA ASP A 1120 -22.38 -12.28 -29.13
C ASP A 1120 -23.62 -11.85 -28.33
N GLY A 1121 -24.79 -12.44 -28.62
CA GLY A 1121 -26.09 -12.03 -28.06
C GLY A 1121 -27.03 -11.39 -29.07
N GLU A 1122 -26.50 -10.93 -30.21
CA GLU A 1122 -27.28 -10.35 -31.31
C GLU A 1122 -26.91 -10.96 -32.67
N LYS A 1123 -25.62 -11.09 -32.96
CA LYS A 1123 -25.07 -11.53 -34.24
C LYS A 1123 -24.34 -12.86 -34.10
N LYS A 1124 -24.53 -13.73 -35.09
CA LYS A 1124 -23.72 -14.93 -35.25
C LYS A 1124 -22.39 -14.56 -35.90
N THR A 1125 -21.31 -15.14 -35.42
CA THR A 1125 -20.00 -15.04 -36.09
C THR A 1125 -20.04 -15.85 -37.38
N ASP A 1126 -19.52 -15.29 -38.46
CA ASP A 1126 -19.26 -16.03 -39.70
C ASP A 1126 -17.98 -16.87 -39.51
N ILE A 1127 -18.13 -18.20 -39.60
CA ILE A 1127 -17.08 -19.16 -39.30
C ILE A 1127 -16.78 -19.93 -40.57
N GLN A 1128 -15.58 -19.74 -41.10
CA GLN A 1128 -15.06 -20.48 -42.25
C GLN A 1128 -13.89 -21.31 -41.79
N MET A 1129 -13.97 -22.62 -41.97
CA MET A 1129 -12.96 -23.56 -41.47
C MET A 1129 -12.47 -24.44 -42.62
N ASP A 1130 -11.16 -24.57 -42.71
CA ASP A 1130 -10.48 -25.58 -43.52
C ASP A 1130 -9.81 -26.61 -42.60
N ARG A 1131 -9.00 -27.53 -43.17
CA ARG A 1131 -8.36 -28.61 -42.40
C ARG A 1131 -7.39 -28.10 -41.33
N HIS A 1132 -6.73 -26.97 -41.55
CA HIS A 1132 -5.62 -26.45 -40.72
C HIS A 1132 -5.86 -25.03 -40.21
N SER A 1133 -6.91 -24.34 -40.64
CA SER A 1133 -7.23 -22.98 -40.20
C SER A 1133 -8.73 -22.74 -40.01
N VAL A 1134 -9.05 -21.80 -39.13
CA VAL A 1134 -10.38 -21.24 -38.97
C VAL A 1134 -10.33 -19.72 -39.05
N SER A 1135 -11.28 -19.15 -39.77
CA SER A 1135 -11.50 -17.72 -39.95
C SER A 1135 -12.82 -17.33 -39.31
N LEU A 1136 -12.76 -16.38 -38.38
CA LEU A 1136 -13.90 -15.81 -37.68
C LEU A 1136 -14.12 -14.38 -38.17
N LYS A 1137 -15.34 -14.03 -38.59
CA LYS A 1137 -15.69 -12.65 -38.98
C LYS A 1137 -16.94 -12.16 -38.24
N LEU A 1138 -16.87 -10.93 -37.74
CA LEU A 1138 -17.96 -10.25 -37.04
C LEU A 1138 -17.83 -8.74 -37.31
N GLY A 1139 -18.92 -8.13 -37.79
CA GLY A 1139 -18.94 -6.69 -38.07
C GLY A 1139 -17.95 -6.23 -39.16
N GLY A 1140 -17.66 -7.09 -40.15
CA GLY A 1140 -16.79 -6.76 -41.28
C GLY A 1140 -15.28 -6.90 -41.02
N LYS A 1141 -14.86 -7.14 -39.77
CA LYS A 1141 -13.48 -7.49 -39.40
C LYS A 1141 -13.39 -8.95 -38.97
N GLY A 1142 -12.19 -9.52 -38.98
CA GLY A 1142 -12.02 -10.92 -38.64
C GLY A 1142 -10.63 -11.32 -38.15
N VAL A 1143 -10.56 -12.52 -37.57
CA VAL A 1143 -9.36 -13.14 -37.02
C VAL A 1143 -9.25 -14.55 -37.59
N ARG A 1144 -8.03 -14.96 -37.96
CA ARG A 1144 -7.71 -16.30 -38.43
C ARG A 1144 -6.76 -16.98 -37.46
N PHE A 1145 -7.14 -18.17 -37.02
CA PHE A 1145 -6.28 -19.11 -36.30
C PHE A 1145 -5.82 -20.19 -37.29
N GLU A 1146 -4.52 -20.46 -37.34
CA GLU A 1146 -3.92 -21.41 -38.28
C GLU A 1146 -2.83 -22.24 -37.61
N MET A 1147 -2.95 -23.56 -37.72
CA MET A 1147 -1.92 -24.50 -37.29
C MET A 1147 -0.83 -24.59 -38.35
N LEU A 1148 0.41 -24.30 -37.94
CA LEU A 1148 1.57 -24.29 -38.82
C LEU A 1148 2.37 -25.59 -38.74
N LYS A 1149 2.55 -26.12 -37.53
CA LYS A 1149 3.20 -27.40 -37.29
C LYS A 1149 2.56 -28.16 -36.12
N PRO A 1150 2.40 -29.49 -36.23
CA PRO A 1150 2.60 -30.32 -37.44
C PRO A 1150 1.58 -30.01 -38.54
N THR A 1151 1.96 -30.23 -39.80
CA THR A 1151 1.11 -29.91 -40.96
C THR A 1151 0.04 -30.97 -41.24
N ASP A 1152 0.08 -32.13 -40.58
CA ASP A 1152 -0.89 -33.22 -40.72
C ASP A 1152 -2.03 -33.15 -39.69
N THR A 1153 -2.00 -32.16 -38.79
CA THR A 1153 -3.01 -31.95 -37.75
C THR A 1153 -4.34 -31.47 -38.31
N GLU A 1154 -5.45 -32.03 -37.84
CA GLU A 1154 -6.81 -31.63 -38.23
C GLU A 1154 -7.47 -30.80 -37.13
N LEU A 1155 -8.04 -29.66 -37.50
CA LEU A 1155 -8.88 -28.86 -36.60
C LEU A 1155 -10.25 -29.52 -36.45
N VAL A 1156 -10.72 -29.68 -35.21
CA VAL A 1156 -12.02 -30.33 -34.93
C VAL A 1156 -12.87 -29.43 -34.06
N ARG A 1157 -14.08 -29.13 -34.51
CA ARG A 1157 -15.09 -28.47 -33.68
C ARG A 1157 -15.53 -29.42 -32.58
N SER A 1158 -15.36 -29.01 -31.33
CA SER A 1158 -15.78 -29.82 -30.17
C SER A 1158 -17.29 -30.05 -30.11
N GLY A 1159 -18.09 -29.16 -30.73
CA GLY A 1159 -19.54 -29.08 -30.52
C GLY A 1159 -19.93 -28.57 -29.13
N GLN A 1160 -18.95 -28.32 -28.26
CA GLN A 1160 -19.16 -27.86 -26.90
C GLN A 1160 -19.32 -26.35 -26.86
N LYS A 1161 -20.55 -25.91 -26.63
CA LYS A 1161 -20.89 -24.50 -26.40
C LYS A 1161 -20.82 -24.16 -24.90
N LEU A 1162 -20.14 -23.06 -24.60
CA LEU A 1162 -19.92 -22.54 -23.25
C LEU A 1162 -20.40 -21.09 -23.17
N ASN A 1163 -20.94 -20.75 -22.00
CA ASN A 1163 -21.20 -19.38 -21.64
C ASN A 1163 -19.86 -18.68 -21.36
N HIS A 1164 -19.70 -17.49 -21.94
CA HIS A 1164 -18.52 -16.65 -21.81
C HIS A 1164 -18.97 -15.20 -21.61
N ARG A 1165 -18.15 -14.34 -20.99
CA ARG A 1165 -18.52 -12.93 -20.75
C ARG A 1165 -18.92 -12.20 -22.06
N ASN A 1166 -18.24 -12.50 -23.16
CA ASN A 1166 -18.49 -11.89 -24.47
C ASN A 1166 -19.62 -12.56 -25.29
N GLY A 1167 -20.22 -13.65 -24.79
CA GLY A 1167 -21.32 -14.35 -25.47
C GLY A 1167 -21.25 -15.87 -25.32
N ILE A 1168 -21.46 -16.60 -26.41
CA ILE A 1168 -21.30 -18.06 -26.47
C ILE A 1168 -20.04 -18.38 -27.24
N VAL A 1169 -19.16 -19.19 -26.65
CA VAL A 1169 -17.96 -19.71 -27.29
C VAL A 1169 -18.11 -21.19 -27.58
N GLU A 1170 -17.50 -21.65 -28.68
CA GLU A 1170 -17.32 -23.05 -29.01
C GLU A 1170 -15.84 -23.36 -29.10
N LEU A 1171 -15.40 -24.44 -28.45
CA LEU A 1171 -13.99 -24.82 -28.48
C LEU A 1171 -13.64 -25.53 -29.79
N LEU A 1172 -12.52 -25.14 -30.37
CA LEU A 1172 -11.85 -25.87 -31.44
C LEU A 1172 -10.70 -26.67 -30.82
N ASN A 1173 -10.73 -28.00 -30.95
CA ASN A 1173 -9.67 -28.87 -30.48
C ASN A 1173 -8.70 -29.16 -31.63
N CYS A 1174 -7.42 -29.14 -31.31
CA CYS A 1174 -6.34 -29.43 -32.23
C CYS A 1174 -5.40 -30.46 -31.60
N ASP A 1175 -5.63 -31.74 -31.88
CA ASP A 1175 -4.83 -32.84 -31.35
C ASP A 1175 -3.55 -33.02 -32.19
N VAL A 1176 -2.40 -32.84 -31.54
CA VAL A 1176 -1.08 -32.87 -32.15
C VAL A 1176 -0.32 -34.11 -31.69
N LYS A 1177 0.18 -34.91 -32.63
CA LYS A 1177 1.11 -36.00 -32.32
C LYS A 1177 2.50 -35.43 -32.08
N GLY A 1178 3.10 -35.78 -30.94
CA GLY A 1178 4.40 -35.28 -30.51
C GLY A 1178 4.32 -34.30 -29.35
N THR A 1179 5.43 -33.62 -29.10
CA THR A 1179 5.68 -32.79 -27.91
C THR A 1179 5.74 -31.30 -28.22
N THR A 1180 5.52 -30.90 -29.47
CA THR A 1180 5.59 -29.50 -29.91
C THR A 1180 4.46 -29.16 -30.86
N ALA A 1181 3.97 -27.93 -30.78
CA ALA A 1181 2.95 -27.38 -31.66
C ALA A 1181 3.28 -25.92 -31.98
N ARG A 1182 3.02 -25.49 -33.22
CA ARG A 1182 3.20 -24.10 -33.65
C ARG A 1182 1.96 -23.62 -34.39
N TYR A 1183 1.43 -22.48 -33.99
CA TYR A 1183 0.27 -21.85 -34.61
C TYR A 1183 0.43 -20.36 -34.73
N ARG A 1184 -0.38 -19.74 -35.58
CA ARG A 1184 -0.47 -18.29 -35.74
C ARG A 1184 -1.90 -17.79 -35.58
N ILE A 1185 -2.03 -16.58 -35.06
CA ILE A 1185 -3.26 -15.81 -34.95
C ILE A 1185 -3.02 -14.47 -35.66
N ALA A 1186 -3.80 -14.19 -36.71
CA ALA A 1186 -3.61 -13.03 -37.60
C ALA A 1186 -4.95 -12.40 -38.00
N PRO A 1187 -5.01 -11.09 -38.34
CA PRO A 1187 -6.23 -10.46 -38.81
C PRO A 1187 -6.59 -10.97 -40.21
N ILE A 1188 -7.89 -10.99 -40.54
CA ILE A 1188 -8.33 -11.27 -41.91
C ILE A 1188 -8.32 -9.97 -42.70
N ARG A 1189 -7.35 -9.84 -43.61
CA ARG A 1189 -7.29 -8.69 -44.52
C ARG A 1189 -8.37 -8.83 -45.61
N PRO A 1190 -8.97 -7.70 -46.06
CA PRO A 1190 -9.97 -7.68 -47.13
C PRO A 1190 -9.53 -8.35 -48.43
#